data_AF-A0A3M0DRM9-F1
#
_entry.id   AF-A0A3M0DRM9-F1
#
_cell.length_a   1.000
_cell.length_b   1.000
_cell.length_c   1.000
_cell.angle_alpha   90.00
_cell.angle_beta   90.00
_cell.angle_gamma   90.00
#
_symmetry.space_group_name_H-M   'P 1'
#
loop_
_entity.id
_entity.type
_entity.pdbx_description
1 polymer ?
#
loop_
_entity_poly.entity_id
_entity_poly.type
_entity_poly.pdbx_seq_one_letter_code
_entity_poly.pdbx_strand_id
1 'polypeptide(L)'
;MSESGGSGSDDSDGTGVEYGEIALALAVVAALVVAAALLPGAGLGGTGGEPSERGTATAEAPTTPGQQGRSGTPPGGALGGGSPSGVPLSQPPAETQIGSTQSMGRSLAQTPQFVVEGPTNTYWRQTAYTRYTGSTWASSPRWQSIDRGVPNDAQTAAGRSMDYRVTLLVPSSSLPTAWQPSQVQVANGSAGVEASSVGGVRATRRLPAGTTYLARSAAPPGDSATLRAAGTDYPDRIERRYTQLPETTPERVGAFTDELTAGDETPYDEATTIRDWLQQKPYSLNASHEAGEPVADQFIFEMESGYCQYYATSMVVMLRTQGIPARYVVGYAPGERVGENQYLVTADRGHAWVEVFFPDTGWVRFDPTGSGRLPVENPQPPYDISLNRSAVAGANVAITVEKNDTPVVGAPVEINDERVGWTGAAGTVTTQLPYAAEFTVTARPPDAATKYEGEEGETTATAADLWAGGEALPARRDASPDRPPIAADHDGTNHSSRTYRSDTNVTLSVEGTPVAGGGVTVVATIRDVPVREAAVTLDGERVGTTGADGRLGFSLDGVAPGSHRLAVQRESVGATTTLQVRPAGAETPTSTPDRSPALNLSVDAPLSLPLPGGPATIRTTWNGTPVGGAQVSVGGRAVGTTTENGTLDVSLPMSGSAAVVVRHDSTAARTTLPLGRNAALVGLLALGGLTLLWREGRRRGLTGRGAAHAAATGVARLAAWAVAVCVRAADLLVRAGQAIRRGLVHLAALPRQLAIHGLSALSGLHPRRFVRWLRAWLASLLSRGESGAETGPAGNDSRGASASGSEGDAASTATLRDLWREFVALVAPPRARTRTPGEIARYAVDRGLPAEPIRALTDAYRDAEYGRLAPDDDRLARARDAVRRVRETLRGGERS
;
A
#
# COMPACT_ATOMS: atom_id res chain seq x y z
N MET A 1 50.83 -56.32 43.45
CA MET A 1 49.37 -56.18 43.65
C MET A 1 48.94 -54.74 43.40
N SER A 2 48.65 -54.31 42.18
CA SER A 2 49.24 -54.72 40.89
C SER A 2 49.02 -53.59 39.88
N GLU A 3 50.11 -53.20 39.22
CA GLU A 3 50.28 -52.94 37.77
C GLU A 3 49.14 -52.35 36.91
N SER A 4 49.41 -51.53 35.90
CA SER A 4 50.62 -50.76 35.49
C SER A 4 50.28 -49.85 34.27
N GLY A 5 51.17 -48.93 33.90
CA GLY A 5 51.03 -48.09 32.68
C GLY A 5 50.13 -46.84 32.85
N GLY A 6 50.30 -45.75 32.11
CA GLY A 6 51.19 -45.48 30.97
C GLY A 6 50.62 -46.01 29.64
N SER A 7 50.65 -45.28 28.52
CA SER A 7 51.28 -43.98 28.18
C SER A 7 50.40 -43.17 27.20
N GLY A 8 50.85 -41.99 26.78
CA GLY A 8 50.21 -41.22 25.68
C GLY A 8 50.99 -41.32 24.37
N SER A 9 50.30 -41.06 23.25
CA SER A 9 50.85 -40.80 21.91
C SER A 9 49.78 -40.19 21.00
N ASP A 10 50.20 -39.51 19.92
CA ASP A 10 49.35 -39.14 18.76
C ASP A 10 48.69 -40.41 18.13
N ASP A 11 47.64 -40.34 17.30
CA ASP A 11 47.67 -39.76 15.95
C ASP A 11 46.32 -39.17 15.47
N SER A 12 46.26 -38.82 14.18
CA SER A 12 45.39 -37.80 13.59
C SER A 12 44.50 -38.32 12.44
N ASP A 13 43.23 -37.90 12.44
CA ASP A 13 42.39 -37.51 11.29
C ASP A 13 41.03 -37.03 11.87
N GLY A 14 40.21 -36.17 11.26
CA GLY A 14 39.98 -35.89 9.84
C GLY A 14 38.67 -36.56 9.39
N THR A 15 37.64 -35.90 8.86
CA THR A 15 37.33 -34.48 8.53
C THR A 15 35.80 -34.28 8.77
N GLY A 16 35.15 -33.11 8.75
CA GLY A 16 35.15 -32.00 7.77
C GLY A 16 33.76 -31.90 7.10
N VAL A 17 33.43 -30.77 6.45
CA VAL A 17 32.06 -30.42 5.96
C VAL A 17 31.14 -30.06 7.16
N GLU A 18 30.46 -28.91 7.23
CA GLU A 18 29.50 -28.36 6.26
C GLU A 18 29.65 -26.86 5.92
N TYR A 19 30.76 -26.21 6.32
CA TYR A 19 31.08 -24.82 5.90
C TYR A 19 31.22 -24.62 4.37
N GLY A 20 31.04 -25.67 3.57
CA GLY A 20 31.12 -25.64 2.12
C GLY A 20 29.94 -24.95 1.44
N GLU A 21 28.69 -25.22 1.83
CA GLU A 21 27.54 -24.92 0.96
C GLU A 21 27.18 -23.44 0.84
N ILE A 22 27.27 -22.68 1.94
CA ILE A 22 27.03 -21.23 1.91
C ILE A 22 28.16 -20.51 1.13
N ALA A 23 29.39 -21.00 1.26
CA ALA A 23 30.51 -20.54 0.43
C ALA A 23 30.33 -20.95 -1.04
N LEU A 24 29.75 -22.13 -1.31
CA LEU A 24 29.44 -22.63 -2.64
C LEU A 24 28.45 -21.68 -3.34
N ALA A 25 27.32 -21.38 -2.69
CA ALA A 25 26.28 -20.52 -3.23
C ALA A 25 26.80 -19.11 -3.54
N LEU A 26 27.52 -18.48 -2.59
CA LEU A 26 28.06 -17.13 -2.78
C LEU A 26 29.15 -17.06 -3.86
N ALA A 27 30.00 -18.08 -3.96
CA ALA A 27 31.01 -18.15 -5.01
C ALA A 27 30.42 -18.49 -6.39
N VAL A 28 29.34 -19.26 -6.47
CA VAL A 28 28.59 -19.46 -7.73
C VAL A 28 27.98 -18.15 -8.22
N VAL A 29 27.40 -17.33 -7.32
CA VAL A 29 26.91 -15.99 -7.68
C VAL A 29 28.06 -15.09 -8.15
N ALA A 30 29.20 -15.06 -7.46
CA ALA A 30 30.37 -14.29 -7.87
C ALA A 30 30.93 -14.76 -9.23
N ALA A 31 31.01 -16.08 -9.45
CA ALA A 31 31.46 -16.67 -10.70
C ALA A 31 30.50 -16.38 -11.86
N LEU A 32 29.18 -16.35 -11.64
CA LEU A 32 28.19 -15.96 -12.66
C LEU A 32 28.33 -14.49 -13.05
N VAL A 33 28.58 -13.58 -12.09
CA VAL A 33 28.85 -12.16 -12.37
C VAL A 33 30.14 -11.99 -13.18
N VAL A 34 31.20 -12.72 -12.84
CA VAL A 34 32.47 -12.69 -13.59
C VAL A 34 32.33 -13.32 -14.98
N ALA A 35 31.59 -14.43 -15.11
CA ALA A 35 31.34 -15.07 -16.41
C ALA A 35 30.51 -14.16 -17.34
N ALA A 36 29.48 -13.48 -16.82
CA ALA A 36 28.70 -12.50 -17.58
C ALA A 36 29.54 -11.29 -18.05
N ALA A 37 30.64 -10.97 -17.36
CA ALA A 37 31.57 -9.91 -17.75
C ALA A 37 32.66 -10.35 -18.75
N LEU A 38 32.79 -11.65 -19.03
CA LEU A 38 33.87 -12.23 -19.85
C LEU A 38 33.40 -12.92 -21.15
N LEU A 39 32.08 -12.98 -21.40
CA LEU A 39 31.52 -13.55 -22.64
C LEU A 39 31.53 -12.50 -23.77
N PRO A 40 32.16 -12.77 -24.94
CA PRO A 40 32.06 -11.91 -26.10
C PRO A 40 30.67 -12.03 -26.75
N GLY A 41 30.08 -10.88 -27.11
CA GLY A 41 28.75 -10.82 -27.71
C GLY A 41 28.71 -11.29 -29.16
N ALA A 42 28.27 -12.53 -29.39
CA ALA A 42 27.97 -13.02 -30.74
C ALA A 42 26.61 -12.49 -31.22
N GLY A 43 26.62 -11.48 -32.08
CA GLY A 43 25.40 -10.91 -32.66
C GLY A 43 24.76 -11.79 -33.74
N LEU A 44 23.43 -11.76 -33.84
CA LEU A 44 22.66 -12.37 -34.94
C LEU A 44 21.58 -11.43 -35.46
N GLY A 45 21.92 -10.68 -36.51
CA GLY A 45 21.01 -10.38 -37.61
C GLY A 45 21.58 -10.99 -38.89
N GLY A 46 20.84 -11.20 -39.97
CA GLY A 46 19.42 -10.95 -40.20
C GLY A 46 19.14 -11.02 -41.71
N THR A 47 17.92 -11.34 -42.13
CA THR A 47 17.53 -11.38 -43.56
C THR A 47 16.13 -10.84 -43.74
N GLY A 48 15.97 -9.82 -44.59
CA GLY A 48 14.69 -9.20 -44.91
C GLY A 48 14.05 -9.70 -46.21
N GLY A 49 12.85 -9.21 -46.49
CA GLY A 49 12.11 -9.47 -47.73
C GLY A 49 10.79 -8.66 -47.76
N GLU A 50 10.78 -7.59 -48.54
CA GLU A 50 9.57 -6.82 -48.93
C GLU A 50 8.94 -7.40 -50.21
N PRO A 51 7.87 -6.81 -50.81
CA PRO A 51 6.86 -5.86 -50.31
C PRO A 51 5.40 -6.37 -50.53
N SER A 52 4.37 -5.60 -50.14
CA SER A 52 3.30 -5.11 -51.07
C SER A 52 2.07 -4.45 -50.40
N GLU A 53 1.72 -3.26 -50.92
CA GLU A 53 0.39 -2.70 -51.23
C GLU A 53 -0.83 -2.73 -50.26
N ARG A 54 -1.43 -1.52 -50.12
CA ARG A 54 -2.88 -1.15 -49.99
C ARG A 54 -3.69 -1.58 -48.77
N GLY A 55 -4.50 -0.64 -48.26
CA GLY A 55 -5.64 -0.97 -47.37
C GLY A 55 -6.17 0.20 -46.52
N THR A 56 -6.86 1.19 -47.10
CA THR A 56 -7.67 2.16 -46.35
C THR A 56 -9.08 1.61 -46.11
N ALA A 57 -9.55 1.52 -44.87
CA ALA A 57 -10.98 1.57 -44.52
C ALA A 57 -11.25 1.75 -43.02
N THR A 58 -12.41 2.35 -42.74
CA THR A 58 -13.03 2.61 -41.43
C THR A 58 -13.88 1.45 -40.90
N ALA A 59 -14.29 1.55 -39.61
CA ALA A 59 -15.35 0.77 -38.96
C ALA A 59 -15.00 -0.73 -38.68
N GLU A 60 -15.73 -1.48 -37.87
CA GLU A 60 -17.00 -1.23 -37.17
C GLU A 60 -17.06 -1.99 -35.82
N ALA A 61 -18.00 -1.64 -34.93
CA ALA A 61 -18.14 -2.30 -33.62
C ALA A 61 -19.27 -3.35 -33.62
N PRO A 62 -19.01 -4.63 -33.27
CA PRO A 62 -20.06 -5.65 -33.15
C PRO A 62 -20.73 -5.59 -31.77
N THR A 63 -21.94 -5.06 -31.71
CA THR A 63 -22.82 -5.20 -30.53
C THR A 63 -23.49 -6.58 -30.52
N THR A 64 -23.38 -7.32 -29.40
CA THR A 64 -24.16 -8.56 -29.16
C THR A 64 -25.04 -8.38 -27.91
N PRO A 65 -26.35 -8.71 -27.95
CA PRO A 65 -27.24 -8.54 -26.81
C PRO A 65 -26.91 -9.46 -25.63
N GLY A 66 -27.26 -9.03 -24.42
CA GLY A 66 -26.87 -9.71 -23.18
C GLY A 66 -27.74 -10.89 -22.75
N GLN A 67 -27.17 -11.73 -21.89
CA GLN A 67 -27.91 -12.63 -21.01
C GLN A 67 -27.32 -12.56 -19.59
N GLN A 68 -28.13 -12.88 -18.57
CA GLN A 68 -27.87 -12.50 -17.18
C GLN A 68 -26.90 -13.46 -16.46
N GLY A 69 -25.95 -12.90 -15.69
CA GLY A 69 -25.10 -13.65 -14.77
C GLY A 69 -24.71 -12.79 -13.55
N ARG A 70 -25.13 -13.20 -12.34
CA ARG A 70 -24.84 -12.49 -11.09
C ARG A 70 -23.54 -13.00 -10.45
N SER A 71 -22.44 -12.27 -10.62
CA SER A 71 -21.18 -12.50 -9.87
C SER A 71 -20.24 -11.29 -9.90
N GLY A 72 -20.77 -10.10 -9.54
CA GLY A 72 -20.01 -8.85 -9.51
C GLY A 72 -19.14 -8.69 -8.26
N THR A 73 -18.02 -9.42 -8.18
CA THR A 73 -16.94 -9.10 -7.22
C THR A 73 -16.34 -7.74 -7.60
N PRO A 74 -16.27 -6.75 -6.68
CA PRO A 74 -15.63 -5.47 -6.99
C PRO A 74 -14.14 -5.66 -7.32
N PRO A 75 -13.60 -5.03 -8.39
CA PRO A 75 -12.18 -5.09 -8.69
C PRO A 75 -11.36 -4.44 -7.57
N GLY A 76 -10.22 -5.04 -7.24
CA GLY A 76 -9.41 -4.67 -6.07
C GLY A 76 -8.91 -3.22 -6.10
N GLY A 77 -9.49 -2.39 -5.22
CA GLY A 77 -9.14 -0.97 -5.03
C GLY A 77 -9.13 -0.58 -3.55
N ALA A 78 -8.62 -1.46 -2.69
CA ALA A 78 -8.57 -1.25 -1.25
C ALA A 78 -7.53 -0.18 -0.88
N LEU A 79 -7.97 1.07 -0.73
CA LEU A 79 -7.18 2.11 -0.08
C LEU A 79 -7.00 1.77 1.40
N GLY A 80 -5.76 1.85 1.90
CA GLY A 80 -5.42 1.50 3.28
C GLY A 80 -6.04 2.45 4.30
N GLY A 81 -7.14 2.03 4.92
CA GLY A 81 -7.89 2.80 5.91
C GLY A 81 -9.00 1.95 6.51
N GLY A 82 -8.64 1.06 7.43
CA GLY A 82 -9.62 0.25 8.16
C GLY A 82 -10.47 1.12 9.07
N SER A 83 -11.73 1.35 8.69
CA SER A 83 -12.72 2.01 9.53
C SER A 83 -13.38 0.98 10.46
N PRO A 84 -13.55 1.25 11.78
CA PRO A 84 -14.28 0.34 12.67
C PRO A 84 -15.78 0.26 12.34
N SER A 85 -16.31 1.17 11.51
CA SER A 85 -17.65 1.03 10.90
C SER A 85 -17.74 -0.09 9.87
N GLY A 86 -16.63 -0.73 9.46
CA GLY A 86 -16.57 -1.77 8.42
C GLY A 86 -16.94 -1.32 7.01
N VAL A 87 -17.48 -0.10 6.88
CA VAL A 87 -18.02 0.50 5.66
C VAL A 87 -16.94 1.29 4.91
N PRO A 88 -16.87 1.20 3.57
CA PRO A 88 -16.13 2.13 2.72
C PRO A 88 -16.72 3.55 2.75
N LEU A 89 -16.37 4.34 3.76
CA LEU A 89 -16.96 5.66 4.02
C LEU A 89 -16.79 6.67 2.85
N SER A 90 -15.77 6.58 2.00
CA SER A 90 -15.68 7.45 0.79
C SER A 90 -16.82 7.25 -0.24
N GLN A 91 -17.53 6.12 -0.17
CA GLN A 91 -18.75 5.82 -0.93
C GLN A 91 -19.54 4.70 -0.22
N PRO A 92 -20.40 5.02 0.77
CA PRO A 92 -21.10 4.00 1.55
C PRO A 92 -21.98 3.09 0.66
N PRO A 93 -21.96 1.76 0.87
CA PRO A 93 -22.71 0.80 0.07
C PRO A 93 -24.20 0.83 0.43
N ALA A 94 -25.05 0.35 -0.48
CA ALA A 94 -26.50 0.23 -0.24
C ALA A 94 -26.84 -0.79 0.87
N GLU A 95 -25.97 -1.77 1.10
CA GLU A 95 -26.11 -2.80 2.14
C GLU A 95 -24.77 -2.96 2.90
N THR A 96 -24.82 -3.15 4.21
CA THR A 96 -23.64 -3.38 5.05
C THR A 96 -23.90 -4.49 6.08
N GLN A 97 -23.02 -5.49 6.10
CA GLN A 97 -23.07 -6.62 7.03
C GLN A 97 -22.32 -6.27 8.32
N ILE A 98 -22.98 -6.48 9.46
CA ILE A 98 -22.36 -6.27 10.77
C ILE A 98 -21.32 -7.36 11.05
N GLY A 99 -20.27 -7.05 11.80
CA GLY A 99 -19.22 -8.02 12.15
C GLY A 99 -18.27 -8.40 11.00
N SER A 100 -18.37 -7.78 9.83
CA SER A 100 -17.55 -8.08 8.63
C SER A 100 -16.06 -7.67 8.74
N THR A 101 -15.62 -7.19 9.91
CA THR A 101 -14.23 -6.87 10.20
C THR A 101 -13.40 -8.15 10.38
N GLN A 102 -12.75 -8.61 9.30
CA GLN A 102 -11.68 -9.61 9.40
C GLN A 102 -10.66 -9.19 10.49
N SER A 103 -10.22 -10.14 11.30
CA SER A 103 -9.53 -9.94 12.59
C SER A 103 -8.46 -8.84 12.58
N MET A 104 -8.85 -7.64 13.02
CA MET A 104 -7.96 -6.48 13.12
C MET A 104 -7.11 -6.56 14.40
N GLY A 105 -6.22 -7.56 14.46
CA GLY A 105 -5.12 -7.65 15.42
C GLY A 105 -4.00 -6.62 15.16
N ARG A 106 -4.39 -5.39 14.81
CA ARG A 106 -3.55 -4.23 14.48
C ARG A 106 -4.32 -2.96 14.87
N SER A 107 -3.61 -1.91 15.28
CA SER A 107 -4.26 -0.60 15.48
C SER A 107 -4.87 -0.09 14.17
N LEU A 108 -5.94 0.70 14.29
CA LEU A 108 -6.65 1.28 13.14
C LEU A 108 -5.76 2.33 12.49
N ALA A 109 -5.70 2.35 11.16
CA ALA A 109 -4.88 3.32 10.44
C ALA A 109 -5.51 4.71 10.52
N GLN A 110 -4.79 5.70 11.07
CA GLN A 110 -5.21 7.10 11.14
C GLN A 110 -5.21 7.84 9.78
N THR A 111 -5.39 7.13 8.66
CA THR A 111 -5.31 7.70 7.31
C THR A 111 -6.18 8.95 7.20
N PRO A 112 -5.61 10.15 7.01
CA PRO A 112 -6.39 11.39 6.89
C PRO A 112 -7.46 11.26 5.81
N GLN A 113 -8.68 11.68 6.13
CA GLN A 113 -9.85 11.57 5.24
C GLN A 113 -10.29 12.95 4.75
N PHE A 114 -10.41 13.90 5.69
CA PHE A 114 -10.73 15.29 5.44
C PHE A 114 -10.34 16.15 6.64
N VAL A 115 -10.26 17.45 6.42
CA VAL A 115 -10.12 18.47 7.47
C VAL A 115 -11.34 19.37 7.42
N VAL A 116 -11.83 19.77 8.59
CA VAL A 116 -12.94 20.71 8.75
C VAL A 116 -12.44 21.99 9.41
N GLU A 117 -12.86 23.13 8.87
CA GLU A 117 -12.71 24.45 9.46
C GLU A 117 -14.10 24.97 9.84
N GLY A 118 -14.36 25.19 11.12
CA GLY A 118 -15.67 25.58 11.64
C GLY A 118 -15.73 25.66 13.17
N PRO A 119 -16.77 26.28 13.74
CA PRO A 119 -16.81 26.64 15.17
C PRO A 119 -17.16 25.46 16.10
N THR A 120 -17.27 24.23 15.60
CA THR A 120 -17.74 23.08 16.39
C THR A 120 -17.18 21.76 15.86
N ASN A 121 -16.54 20.98 16.73
CA ASN A 121 -16.19 19.59 16.45
C ASN A 121 -17.43 18.70 16.66
N THR A 122 -17.79 17.85 15.71
CA THR A 122 -19.05 17.09 15.78
C THR A 122 -19.00 15.80 14.97
N TYR A 123 -20.13 15.09 14.89
CA TYR A 123 -20.25 13.85 14.14
C TYR A 123 -20.53 14.15 12.67
N TRP A 124 -19.65 13.68 11.79
CA TRP A 124 -19.67 13.95 10.35
C TRP A 124 -20.42 12.82 9.63
N ARG A 125 -21.72 13.00 9.52
CA ARG A 125 -22.68 12.09 8.88
C ARG A 125 -22.37 11.86 7.40
N GLN A 126 -22.59 10.64 6.92
CA GLN A 126 -22.53 10.33 5.48
C GLN A 126 -23.81 9.68 4.96
N THR A 127 -24.38 8.70 5.67
CA THR A 127 -25.65 8.08 5.28
C THR A 127 -26.30 7.37 6.48
N ALA A 128 -27.55 6.94 6.32
CA ALA A 128 -28.23 6.05 7.24
C ALA A 128 -28.91 4.88 6.50
N TYR A 129 -29.16 3.81 7.25
CA TYR A 129 -29.80 2.58 6.78
C TYR A 129 -31.16 2.42 7.45
N THR A 130 -32.14 1.94 6.70
CA THR A 130 -33.54 1.95 7.12
C THR A 130 -34.06 0.57 7.48
N ARG A 131 -33.63 -0.47 6.74
CA ARG A 131 -34.10 -1.84 6.88
C ARG A 131 -33.08 -2.69 7.60
N TYR A 132 -33.51 -3.45 8.60
CA TYR A 132 -32.71 -4.48 9.27
C TYR A 132 -33.12 -5.87 8.80
N THR A 133 -32.15 -6.78 8.67
CA THR A 133 -32.36 -8.17 8.23
C THR A 133 -31.82 -9.21 9.21
N GLY A 134 -31.59 -8.85 10.48
CA GLY A 134 -31.00 -9.74 11.49
C GLY A 134 -29.46 -9.69 11.56
N SER A 135 -28.78 -9.51 10.42
CA SER A 135 -27.31 -9.42 10.36
C SER A 135 -26.75 -8.35 9.40
N THR A 136 -27.63 -7.75 8.59
CA THR A 136 -27.29 -6.73 7.59
C THR A 136 -28.23 -5.54 7.71
N TRP A 137 -27.68 -4.35 7.46
CA TRP A 137 -28.43 -3.10 7.29
C TRP A 137 -28.52 -2.73 5.82
N ALA A 138 -29.73 -2.39 5.35
CA ALA A 138 -29.99 -2.03 3.95
C ALA A 138 -30.66 -0.66 3.81
N SER A 139 -30.30 0.06 2.75
CA SER A 139 -30.79 1.39 2.42
C SER A 139 -30.95 1.54 0.91
N SER A 140 -32.13 1.97 0.47
CA SER A 140 -32.42 2.35 -0.92
C SER A 140 -32.96 3.78 -0.97
N PRO A 141 -32.14 4.79 -0.61
CA PRO A 141 -32.61 6.15 -0.47
C PRO A 141 -32.86 6.80 -1.83
N ARG A 142 -33.89 7.67 -1.89
CA ARG A 142 -34.13 8.53 -3.05
C ARG A 142 -33.22 9.74 -2.95
N TRP A 143 -32.61 10.15 -4.06
CA TRP A 143 -31.70 11.30 -4.14
C TRP A 143 -32.37 12.46 -4.90
N GLN A 144 -32.03 13.69 -4.53
CA GLN A 144 -32.41 14.91 -5.24
C GLN A 144 -31.33 15.99 -5.06
N SER A 145 -31.27 16.99 -5.95
CA SER A 145 -30.40 18.16 -5.72
C SER A 145 -30.69 18.78 -4.36
N ILE A 146 -29.63 19.13 -3.62
CA ILE A 146 -29.74 19.69 -2.27
C ILE A 146 -30.46 21.05 -2.23
N ASP A 147 -30.51 21.76 -3.37
CA ASP A 147 -31.27 23.02 -3.53
C ASP A 147 -32.80 22.82 -3.34
N ARG A 148 -33.28 21.57 -3.36
CA ARG A 148 -34.67 21.21 -3.03
C ARG A 148 -34.84 20.75 -1.57
N GLY A 149 -33.85 21.04 -0.72
CA GLY A 149 -33.78 20.62 0.68
C GLY A 149 -33.43 19.13 0.87
N VAL A 150 -33.20 18.74 2.12
CA VAL A 150 -33.00 17.33 2.51
C VAL A 150 -34.37 16.65 2.73
N PRO A 151 -34.68 15.52 2.06
CA PRO A 151 -35.98 14.88 2.24
C PRO A 151 -36.11 14.15 3.60
N ASN A 152 -37.19 14.46 4.32
CA ASN A 152 -37.58 13.98 5.66
C ASN A 152 -36.90 14.65 6.86
N ASP A 153 -36.17 15.76 6.67
CA ASP A 153 -35.71 16.60 7.78
C ASP A 153 -36.83 17.60 8.15
N ALA A 154 -37.79 17.10 8.93
CA ALA A 154 -38.90 17.89 9.45
C ALA A 154 -38.43 18.78 10.62
N GLN A 155 -37.83 19.92 10.26
CA GLN A 155 -37.57 21.11 11.07
C GLN A 155 -37.28 20.90 12.57
N THR A 156 -36.01 20.88 12.97
CA THR A 156 -35.58 21.75 14.07
C THR A 156 -34.24 22.40 13.82
N ALA A 157 -34.21 23.72 13.93
CA ALA A 157 -33.49 24.37 15.02
C ALA A 157 -34.17 25.71 15.30
N ALA A 158 -34.08 26.21 16.53
CA ALA A 158 -34.53 27.56 16.89
C ALA A 158 -33.55 28.61 16.34
N GLY A 159 -33.45 28.73 15.02
CA GLY A 159 -32.53 29.63 14.30
C GLY A 159 -31.04 29.27 14.36
N ARG A 160 -30.62 28.30 15.18
CA ARG A 160 -29.21 27.94 15.35
C ARG A 160 -28.66 27.11 14.17
N SER A 161 -27.84 27.73 13.33
CA SER A 161 -27.04 27.06 12.29
C SER A 161 -25.55 27.25 12.50
N MET A 162 -24.76 26.28 12.07
CA MET A 162 -23.30 26.35 11.96
C MET A 162 -22.86 26.27 10.50
N ASP A 163 -21.92 27.15 10.13
CA ASP A 163 -21.26 27.14 8.83
C ASP A 163 -19.85 26.57 9.00
N TYR A 164 -19.45 25.72 8.06
CA TYR A 164 -18.14 25.06 8.08
C TYR A 164 -17.65 24.79 6.66
N ARG A 165 -16.32 24.73 6.52
CA ARG A 165 -15.61 24.36 5.30
C ARG A 165 -15.00 22.98 5.49
N VAL A 166 -15.13 22.10 4.51
CA VAL A 166 -14.50 20.77 4.52
C VAL A 166 -13.57 20.63 3.32
N THR A 167 -12.34 20.21 3.56
CA THR A 167 -11.34 19.89 2.52
C THR A 167 -11.08 18.39 2.52
N LEU A 168 -11.42 17.72 1.42
CA LEU A 168 -11.24 16.28 1.26
C LEU A 168 -9.76 15.93 1.06
N LEU A 169 -9.20 15.08 1.92
CA LEU A 169 -7.82 14.57 1.79
C LEU A 169 -7.76 13.24 1.03
N VAL A 170 -8.90 12.55 0.83
CA VAL A 170 -9.02 11.38 -0.05
C VAL A 170 -10.11 11.57 -1.12
N PRO A 171 -10.01 10.94 -2.30
CA PRO A 171 -11.04 11.04 -3.33
C PRO A 171 -12.37 10.40 -2.90
N SER A 172 -13.41 11.21 -2.74
CA SER A 172 -14.71 10.81 -2.19
C SER A 172 -15.88 11.11 -3.15
N SER A 173 -16.99 10.40 -3.01
CA SER A 173 -18.28 10.81 -3.58
C SER A 173 -19.28 11.20 -2.49
N SER A 174 -19.19 10.63 -1.29
CA SER A 174 -19.93 11.12 -0.11
C SER A 174 -19.30 12.41 0.42
N LEU A 175 -20.15 13.34 0.87
CA LEU A 175 -19.75 14.59 1.51
C LEU A 175 -20.13 14.52 3.01
N PRO A 176 -19.16 14.29 3.92
CA PRO A 176 -19.39 14.33 5.36
C PRO A 176 -20.04 15.63 5.83
N THR A 177 -21.17 15.54 6.52
CA THR A 177 -21.96 16.71 6.95
C THR A 177 -22.33 16.63 8.43
N ALA A 178 -22.37 17.77 9.10
CA ALA A 178 -22.97 17.90 10.42
C ALA A 178 -24.52 17.84 10.32
N TRP A 179 -25.18 17.78 11.47
CA TRP A 179 -26.62 17.52 11.64
C TRP A 179 -27.55 18.42 10.79
N GLN A 180 -28.59 17.84 10.19
CA GLN A 180 -29.55 18.48 9.24
C GLN A 180 -28.88 19.53 8.30
N PRO A 181 -28.12 19.10 7.27
CA PRO A 181 -27.43 20.01 6.36
C PRO A 181 -28.43 20.74 5.43
N SER A 182 -28.58 22.05 5.61
CA SER A 182 -29.48 22.90 4.81
C SER A 182 -28.90 23.27 3.43
N GLN A 183 -27.57 23.35 3.31
CA GLN A 183 -26.88 23.79 2.11
C GLN A 183 -25.46 23.20 2.05
N VAL A 184 -25.02 22.76 0.87
CA VAL A 184 -23.64 22.29 0.62
C VAL A 184 -23.23 22.75 -0.79
N GLN A 185 -22.08 23.43 -0.90
CA GLN A 185 -21.56 23.98 -2.16
C GLN A 185 -20.10 23.57 -2.38
N VAL A 186 -19.83 22.87 -3.49
CA VAL A 186 -18.46 22.45 -3.86
C VAL A 186 -17.75 23.59 -4.58
N ALA A 187 -16.57 23.99 -4.08
CA ALA A 187 -15.76 25.02 -4.72
C ALA A 187 -15.40 24.61 -6.16
N ASN A 188 -15.40 25.56 -7.08
CA ASN A 188 -15.19 25.33 -8.53
C ASN A 188 -16.25 24.44 -9.22
N GLY A 189 -17.44 24.33 -8.63
CA GLY A 189 -18.75 24.42 -9.30
C GLY A 189 -19.16 23.38 -10.36
N SER A 190 -18.32 22.40 -10.68
CA SER A 190 -18.51 21.47 -11.80
C SER A 190 -19.02 20.08 -11.39
N ALA A 191 -19.48 19.93 -10.15
CA ALA A 191 -20.18 18.74 -9.65
C ALA A 191 -21.53 19.16 -9.05
N GLY A 192 -22.60 18.44 -9.37
CA GLY A 192 -23.89 18.61 -8.68
C GLY A 192 -23.83 17.98 -7.28
N VAL A 193 -24.61 18.50 -6.33
CA VAL A 193 -24.70 17.98 -4.97
C VAL A 193 -26.11 17.46 -4.72
N GLU A 194 -26.23 16.22 -4.26
CA GLU A 194 -27.50 15.58 -3.95
C GLU A 194 -27.62 15.24 -2.48
N ALA A 195 -28.80 15.51 -1.92
CA ALA A 195 -29.26 15.01 -0.64
C ALA A 195 -30.14 13.77 -0.81
N SER A 196 -30.04 12.84 0.14
CA SER A 196 -30.79 11.58 0.14
C SER A 196 -31.93 11.60 1.15
N SER A 197 -32.97 10.80 0.92
CA SER A 197 -34.14 10.67 1.79
C SER A 197 -33.87 10.05 3.18
N VAL A 198 -32.59 9.90 3.56
CA VAL A 198 -32.08 9.42 4.85
C VAL A 198 -30.98 10.36 5.39
N GLY A 199 -30.93 11.62 4.92
CA GLY A 199 -30.02 12.67 5.36
C GLY A 199 -28.59 12.59 4.83
N GLY A 200 -28.26 11.64 3.96
CA GLY A 200 -26.90 11.50 3.40
C GLY A 200 -26.67 12.46 2.23
N VAL A 201 -25.46 13.03 2.13
CA VAL A 201 -25.08 13.98 1.05
C VAL A 201 -23.96 13.41 0.17
N ARG A 202 -24.05 13.64 -1.14
CA ARG A 202 -23.06 13.20 -2.13
C ARG A 202 -22.84 14.24 -3.24
N ALA A 203 -21.69 14.18 -3.88
CA ALA A 203 -21.50 14.74 -5.21
C ALA A 203 -21.96 13.75 -6.30
N THR A 204 -22.50 14.24 -7.42
CA THR A 204 -22.96 13.41 -8.56
C THR A 204 -21.82 12.71 -9.32
N ARG A 205 -20.57 13.11 -9.07
CA ARG A 205 -19.33 12.49 -9.54
C ARG A 205 -18.33 12.42 -8.39
N ARG A 206 -17.36 11.50 -8.46
CA ARG A 206 -16.28 11.42 -7.47
C ARG A 206 -15.39 12.67 -7.56
N LEU A 207 -15.12 13.29 -6.42
CA LEU A 207 -14.24 14.45 -6.28
C LEU A 207 -12.80 13.98 -5.98
N PRO A 208 -11.76 14.67 -6.48
CA PRO A 208 -10.37 14.39 -6.12
C PRO A 208 -10.05 14.86 -4.69
N ALA A 209 -8.95 14.36 -4.13
CA ALA A 209 -8.33 14.97 -2.94
C ALA A 209 -7.92 16.42 -3.23
N GLY A 210 -7.88 17.26 -2.20
CA GLY A 210 -7.75 18.71 -2.30
C GLY A 210 -9.06 19.44 -2.64
N THR A 211 -10.17 18.74 -2.88
CA THR A 211 -11.45 19.41 -3.15
C THR A 211 -12.08 19.95 -1.86
N THR A 212 -12.37 21.24 -1.85
CA THR A 212 -13.03 21.93 -0.75
C THR A 212 -14.52 22.16 -1.05
N TYR A 213 -15.36 22.09 -0.02
CA TYR A 213 -16.76 22.54 -0.07
C TYR A 213 -17.15 23.32 1.19
N LEU A 214 -18.11 24.22 1.06
CA LEU A 214 -18.77 24.92 2.16
C LEU A 214 -20.08 24.21 2.48
N ALA A 215 -20.48 24.21 3.76
CA ALA A 215 -21.73 23.61 4.22
C ALA A 215 -22.35 24.40 5.38
N ARG A 216 -23.68 24.40 5.45
CA ARG A 216 -24.48 24.97 6.55
C ARG A 216 -25.40 23.91 7.13
N SER A 217 -25.19 23.59 8.40
CA SER A 217 -25.95 22.58 9.16
C SER A 217 -26.71 23.23 10.31
N ALA A 218 -27.81 22.63 10.75
CA ALA A 218 -28.46 23.02 12.00
C ALA A 218 -27.62 22.57 13.21
N ALA A 219 -27.78 23.26 14.34
CA ALA A 219 -27.28 22.77 15.63
C ALA A 219 -28.38 21.94 16.33
N PRO A 220 -28.08 20.74 16.86
CA PRO A 220 -29.06 19.90 17.53
C PRO A 220 -29.75 20.59 18.72
N PRO A 221 -30.95 20.14 19.13
CA PRO A 221 -31.59 20.60 20.35
C PRO A 221 -30.65 20.33 21.54
N GLY A 222 -30.36 21.38 22.31
CA GLY A 222 -29.51 21.29 23.51
C GLY A 222 -30.28 21.12 24.81
N ASP A 223 -31.61 21.23 24.76
CA ASP A 223 -32.51 21.01 25.89
C ASP A 223 -33.19 19.63 25.76
N SER A 224 -33.14 18.84 26.83
CA SER A 224 -33.78 17.52 26.90
C SER A 224 -35.29 17.60 27.14
N ALA A 225 -35.82 18.68 27.73
CA ALA A 225 -37.25 18.83 27.96
C ALA A 225 -38.03 18.95 26.64
N THR A 226 -37.45 19.62 25.64
CA THR A 226 -37.96 19.66 24.26
C THR A 226 -38.14 18.26 23.67
N LEU A 227 -37.23 17.32 23.94
CA LEU A 227 -37.28 15.96 23.40
C LEU A 227 -38.27 15.06 24.15
N ARG A 228 -38.36 15.20 25.49
CA ARG A 228 -39.41 14.55 26.30
C ARG A 228 -40.81 14.99 25.88
N ALA A 229 -40.99 16.28 25.58
CA ALA A 229 -42.28 16.85 25.20
C ALA A 229 -42.76 16.47 23.79
N ALA A 230 -41.92 15.85 22.95
CA ALA A 230 -42.24 15.57 21.55
C ALA A 230 -43.28 14.44 21.35
N GLY A 231 -43.45 13.54 22.32
CA GLY A 231 -44.46 12.47 22.27
C GLY A 231 -44.27 11.46 21.13
N THR A 232 -45.37 10.81 20.74
CA THR A 232 -45.39 9.61 19.88
C THR A 232 -46.25 9.74 18.62
N ASP A 233 -46.67 10.95 18.23
CA ASP A 233 -47.41 11.19 16.98
C ASP A 233 -46.49 11.11 15.75
N TYR A 234 -46.04 9.89 15.44
CA TYR A 234 -45.12 9.60 14.36
C TYR A 234 -45.87 9.54 13.02
N PRO A 235 -45.51 10.34 12.00
CA PRO A 235 -46.13 10.22 10.69
C PRO A 235 -45.91 8.80 10.11
N ASP A 236 -46.95 8.11 9.65
CA ASP A 236 -46.91 6.66 9.36
C ASP A 236 -45.94 6.25 8.22
N ARG A 237 -45.43 7.22 7.43
CA ARG A 237 -44.31 7.01 6.48
C ARG A 237 -42.94 6.84 7.17
N ILE A 238 -42.81 7.36 8.38
CA ILE A 238 -41.64 7.26 9.26
C ILE A 238 -41.80 5.99 10.09
N GLU A 239 -42.86 5.90 10.91
CA GLU A 239 -43.15 4.74 11.78
C GLU A 239 -42.96 3.40 11.03
N ARG A 240 -43.84 3.06 10.07
CA ARG A 240 -43.78 1.78 9.31
C ARG A 240 -42.45 1.48 8.61
N ARG A 241 -41.56 2.47 8.44
CA ARG A 241 -40.23 2.30 7.83
C ARG A 241 -39.12 2.12 8.87
N TYR A 242 -39.25 2.77 10.02
CA TYR A 242 -38.19 2.91 11.01
C TYR A 242 -38.50 2.22 12.34
N THR A 243 -39.69 1.62 12.51
CA THR A 243 -39.99 0.58 13.51
C THR A 243 -39.76 -0.84 12.98
N GLN A 244 -39.50 -1.00 11.66
CA GLN A 244 -39.43 -2.31 11.01
C GLN A 244 -38.35 -3.24 11.60
N LEU A 245 -38.77 -4.43 12.03
CA LEU A 245 -37.91 -5.56 12.36
C LEU A 245 -38.21 -6.76 11.44
N PRO A 246 -37.27 -7.70 11.23
CA PRO A 246 -37.56 -8.98 10.59
C PRO A 246 -38.26 -9.93 11.55
N GLU A 247 -39.08 -10.85 11.01
CA GLU A 247 -39.75 -11.93 11.76
C GLU A 247 -38.77 -12.84 12.53
N THR A 248 -37.50 -12.87 12.14
CA THR A 248 -36.41 -13.59 12.83
C THR A 248 -35.81 -12.81 14.01
N THR A 249 -36.43 -11.73 14.48
CA THR A 249 -35.99 -11.02 15.70
C THR A 249 -36.56 -11.74 16.92
N PRO A 250 -35.74 -12.24 17.86
CA PRO A 250 -36.26 -13.02 18.98
C PRO A 250 -37.10 -12.17 19.95
N GLU A 251 -38.23 -12.71 20.39
CA GLU A 251 -39.15 -12.06 21.33
C GLU A 251 -38.47 -11.62 22.64
N ARG A 252 -37.40 -12.31 23.06
CA ARG A 252 -36.61 -11.95 24.25
C ARG A 252 -35.96 -10.56 24.16
N VAL A 253 -35.68 -10.05 22.95
CA VAL A 253 -35.18 -8.67 22.76
C VAL A 253 -36.26 -7.64 23.07
N GLY A 254 -37.53 -7.96 22.76
CA GLY A 254 -38.70 -7.16 23.18
C GLY A 254 -38.81 -7.16 24.68
N ALA A 255 -39.14 -8.31 25.26
CA ALA A 255 -39.41 -8.46 26.70
C ALA A 255 -38.27 -7.93 27.61
N PHE A 256 -37.00 -8.07 27.22
CA PHE A 256 -35.88 -7.48 27.96
C PHE A 256 -35.84 -5.94 27.86
N THR A 257 -36.20 -5.37 26.71
CA THR A 257 -36.29 -3.91 26.58
C THR A 257 -37.48 -3.40 27.40
N ASP A 258 -38.63 -4.07 27.33
CA ASP A 258 -39.83 -3.74 28.12
C ASP A 258 -39.53 -3.74 29.64
N GLU A 259 -38.71 -4.70 30.13
CA GLU A 259 -38.24 -4.74 31.52
C GLU A 259 -37.24 -3.61 31.84
N LEU A 260 -36.31 -3.33 30.92
CA LEU A 260 -35.26 -2.32 31.09
C LEU A 260 -35.82 -0.90 31.16
N THR A 261 -36.84 -0.57 30.37
CA THR A 261 -37.46 0.77 30.28
C THR A 261 -38.77 0.89 31.06
N ALA A 262 -39.13 -0.09 31.89
CA ALA A 262 -40.41 -0.16 32.62
C ALA A 262 -40.72 1.04 33.57
N GLY A 263 -39.73 1.91 33.82
CA GLY A 263 -39.88 3.13 34.62
C GLY A 263 -39.77 4.44 33.83
N ASP A 264 -39.58 4.39 32.50
CA ASP A 264 -39.42 5.57 31.66
C ASP A 264 -40.79 6.11 31.21
N GLU A 265 -40.97 7.44 31.25
CA GLU A 265 -42.24 8.11 30.90
C GLU A 265 -42.31 8.58 29.44
N THR A 266 -41.18 8.63 28.72
CA THR A 266 -41.12 9.17 27.35
C THR A 266 -40.14 8.42 26.45
N PRO A 267 -40.32 8.45 25.10
CA PRO A 267 -39.36 7.89 24.14
C PRO A 267 -37.94 8.47 24.22
N TYR A 268 -37.78 9.65 24.82
CA TYR A 268 -36.44 10.23 25.07
C TYR A 268 -35.75 9.57 26.25
N ASP A 269 -36.51 9.26 27.30
CA ASP A 269 -36.01 8.59 28.50
C ASP A 269 -35.73 7.12 28.19
N GLU A 270 -36.63 6.41 27.51
CA GLU A 270 -36.38 5.06 26.97
C GLU A 270 -35.09 4.99 26.13
N ALA A 271 -34.92 5.93 25.19
CA ALA A 271 -33.72 6.01 24.37
C ALA A 271 -32.45 6.39 25.16
N THR A 272 -32.61 7.01 26.32
CA THR A 272 -31.51 7.34 27.24
C THR A 272 -31.14 6.13 28.09
N THR A 273 -32.11 5.42 28.66
CA THR A 273 -31.94 4.18 29.42
C THR A 273 -31.32 3.07 28.57
N ILE A 274 -31.82 2.85 27.34
CA ILE A 274 -31.24 1.87 26.39
C ILE A 274 -29.81 2.26 26.01
N ARG A 275 -29.52 3.55 25.78
CA ARG A 275 -28.17 4.05 25.50
C ARG A 275 -27.22 3.72 26.66
N ASP A 276 -27.59 4.10 27.87
CA ASP A 276 -26.72 4.04 29.05
C ASP A 276 -26.58 2.61 29.60
N TRP A 277 -27.55 1.73 29.36
CA TRP A 277 -27.38 0.28 29.54
C TRP A 277 -26.35 -0.29 28.56
N LEU A 278 -26.49 0.01 27.26
CA LEU A 278 -25.55 -0.48 26.24
C LEU A 278 -24.12 0.03 26.45
N GLN A 279 -23.94 1.28 26.89
CA GLN A 279 -22.62 1.87 27.17
C GLN A 279 -21.84 1.14 28.28
N GLN A 280 -22.49 0.34 29.13
CA GLN A 280 -21.82 -0.45 30.18
C GLN A 280 -21.08 -1.69 29.63
N LYS A 281 -21.39 -2.15 28.40
CA LYS A 281 -20.66 -3.28 27.78
C LYS A 281 -19.26 -2.84 27.30
N PRO A 282 -18.18 -3.59 27.60
CA PRO A 282 -16.82 -3.29 27.14
C PRO A 282 -16.63 -3.16 25.62
N TYR A 283 -15.83 -2.18 25.19
CA TYR A 283 -15.49 -1.97 23.78
C TYR A 283 -14.27 -2.82 23.36
N SER A 284 -14.40 -3.57 22.26
CA SER A 284 -13.36 -4.43 21.68
C SER A 284 -13.53 -4.57 20.17
N LEU A 285 -12.47 -4.26 19.41
CA LEU A 285 -12.39 -4.52 17.96
C LEU A 285 -12.18 -6.02 17.62
N ASN A 286 -11.90 -6.86 18.62
CA ASN A 286 -11.77 -8.31 18.46
C ASN A 286 -13.11 -9.05 18.65
N ALA A 287 -14.21 -8.34 18.86
CA ALA A 287 -15.53 -8.93 19.09
C ALA A 287 -16.14 -9.54 17.81
N SER A 288 -16.56 -10.80 17.90
CA SER A 288 -17.20 -11.58 16.84
C SER A 288 -18.55 -12.14 17.28
N HIS A 289 -19.46 -12.32 16.33
CA HIS A 289 -20.76 -12.98 16.51
C HIS A 289 -20.82 -14.27 15.69
N GLU A 290 -21.71 -15.21 16.03
CA GLU A 290 -21.97 -16.40 15.23
C GLU A 290 -22.79 -16.04 13.99
N ALA A 291 -22.30 -16.45 12.81
CA ALA A 291 -22.82 -15.99 11.52
C ALA A 291 -24.11 -16.73 11.12
N GLY A 292 -25.21 -15.98 11.05
CA GLY A 292 -26.53 -16.48 10.65
C GLY A 292 -27.61 -16.14 11.67
N GLU A 293 -27.23 -16.05 12.95
CA GLU A 293 -28.13 -15.70 14.06
C GLU A 293 -28.29 -14.16 14.21
N PRO A 294 -29.37 -13.68 14.85
CA PRO A 294 -29.66 -12.26 14.98
C PRO A 294 -28.60 -11.51 15.80
N VAL A 295 -27.95 -10.53 15.19
CA VAL A 295 -26.76 -9.86 15.74
C VAL A 295 -27.07 -9.01 16.98
N ALA A 296 -28.23 -8.36 17.02
CA ALA A 296 -28.65 -7.58 18.19
C ALA A 296 -28.89 -8.48 19.42
N ASP A 297 -29.53 -9.63 19.20
CA ASP A 297 -29.85 -10.60 20.25
C ASP A 297 -28.57 -11.19 20.87
N GLN A 298 -27.64 -11.66 20.02
CA GLN A 298 -26.31 -12.08 20.46
C GLN A 298 -25.58 -10.97 21.25
N PHE A 299 -25.60 -9.73 20.76
CA PHE A 299 -24.88 -8.64 21.44
C PHE A 299 -25.47 -8.30 22.82
N ILE A 300 -26.79 -8.36 22.96
CA ILE A 300 -27.48 -8.10 24.24
C ILE A 300 -27.16 -9.20 25.25
N PHE A 301 -27.37 -10.48 24.90
CA PHE A 301 -27.39 -11.58 25.87
C PHE A 301 -26.11 -12.43 25.97
N GLU A 302 -25.29 -12.49 24.91
CA GLU A 302 -24.23 -13.50 24.77
C GLU A 302 -22.82 -12.91 24.58
N MET A 303 -22.70 -11.73 23.97
CA MET A 303 -21.40 -11.08 23.77
C MET A 303 -20.98 -10.26 25.00
N GLU A 304 -19.80 -10.59 25.54
CA GLU A 304 -19.14 -9.86 26.62
C GLU A 304 -18.56 -8.49 26.19
N SER A 305 -18.34 -8.28 24.89
CA SER A 305 -17.79 -7.03 24.34
C SER A 305 -18.20 -6.80 22.90
N GLY A 306 -18.10 -5.56 22.41
CA GLY A 306 -18.47 -5.19 21.05
C GLY A 306 -17.76 -3.94 20.54
N TYR A 307 -18.13 -3.47 19.36
CA TYR A 307 -17.67 -2.21 18.79
C TYR A 307 -18.84 -1.51 18.09
N CYS A 308 -18.69 -0.23 17.73
CA CYS A 308 -19.79 0.69 17.38
C CYS A 308 -20.96 0.11 16.55
N GLN A 309 -20.67 -0.72 15.53
CA GLN A 309 -21.71 -1.38 14.72
C GLN A 309 -22.65 -2.27 15.55
N TYR A 310 -22.15 -3.03 16.53
CA TYR A 310 -22.95 -3.90 17.41
C TYR A 310 -23.81 -3.07 18.37
N TYR A 311 -23.25 -2.05 19.03
CA TYR A 311 -24.01 -1.15 19.91
C TYR A 311 -25.12 -0.42 19.14
N ALA A 312 -24.79 0.21 18.01
CA ALA A 312 -25.76 0.96 17.21
C ALA A 312 -26.82 0.06 16.56
N THR A 313 -26.48 -1.18 16.18
CA THR A 313 -27.47 -2.15 15.71
C THR A 313 -28.43 -2.53 16.83
N SER A 314 -27.91 -2.85 18.02
CA SER A 314 -28.71 -3.34 19.14
C SER A 314 -29.62 -2.25 19.70
N MET A 315 -29.10 -1.03 19.86
CA MET A 315 -29.92 0.13 20.25
C MET A 315 -31.07 0.38 19.27
N VAL A 316 -30.81 0.34 17.96
CA VAL A 316 -31.91 0.51 16.97
C VAL A 316 -32.91 -0.64 17.09
N VAL A 317 -32.48 -1.88 17.32
CA VAL A 317 -33.42 -3.02 17.45
C VAL A 317 -34.26 -2.90 18.72
N MET A 318 -33.67 -2.56 19.87
CA MET A 318 -34.38 -2.35 21.14
C MET A 318 -35.39 -1.19 21.04
N LEU A 319 -34.99 -0.04 20.47
CA LEU A 319 -35.94 1.06 20.20
C LEU A 319 -37.09 0.63 19.29
N ARG A 320 -36.82 -0.22 18.30
CA ARG A 320 -37.84 -0.72 17.38
C ARG A 320 -38.81 -1.72 18.00
N THR A 321 -38.43 -2.46 19.05
CA THR A 321 -39.42 -3.30 19.79
C THR A 321 -40.40 -2.42 20.57
N GLN A 322 -39.95 -1.28 21.10
CA GLN A 322 -40.81 -0.28 21.76
C GLN A 322 -41.62 0.58 20.75
N GLY A 323 -41.54 0.30 19.44
CA GLY A 323 -42.22 1.10 18.42
C GLY A 323 -41.61 2.50 18.19
N ILE A 324 -40.43 2.79 18.75
CA ILE A 324 -39.75 4.07 18.54
C ILE A 324 -39.06 4.07 17.16
N PRO A 325 -39.32 5.05 16.27
CA PRO A 325 -38.73 5.06 14.93
C PRO A 325 -37.25 5.46 14.97
N ALA A 326 -36.37 4.46 14.84
CA ALA A 326 -34.92 4.61 14.92
C ALA A 326 -34.20 4.17 13.64
N ARG A 327 -33.01 4.74 13.36
CA ARG A 327 -32.18 4.39 12.19
C ARG A 327 -30.69 4.26 12.52
N TYR A 328 -30.04 3.29 11.87
CA TYR A 328 -28.60 3.05 11.97
C TYR A 328 -27.86 4.01 11.03
N VAL A 329 -26.88 4.76 11.55
CA VAL A 329 -26.20 5.87 10.84
C VAL A 329 -24.70 5.58 10.77
N VAL A 330 -24.06 5.94 9.66
CA VAL A 330 -22.60 5.86 9.51
C VAL A 330 -22.00 7.18 9.01
N GLY A 331 -20.75 7.37 9.39
CA GLY A 331 -19.94 8.55 9.08
C GLY A 331 -18.68 8.53 9.94
N TYR A 332 -18.29 9.68 10.48
CA TYR A 332 -17.16 9.81 11.39
C TYR A 332 -17.58 10.49 12.70
N ALA A 333 -16.92 10.09 13.79
CA ALA A 333 -16.93 10.79 15.07
C ALA A 333 -16.08 12.09 15.00
N PRO A 334 -16.09 12.93 16.06
CA PRO A 334 -15.27 14.14 16.16
C PRO A 334 -13.78 13.91 15.85
N GLY A 335 -13.19 14.89 15.17
CA GLY A 335 -11.79 14.88 14.74
C GLY A 335 -10.84 15.33 15.85
N GLU A 336 -9.54 15.26 15.57
CA GLU A 336 -8.49 15.82 16.43
C GLU A 336 -8.35 17.32 16.12
N ARG A 337 -8.29 18.19 17.14
CA ARG A 337 -8.08 19.63 16.92
C ARG A 337 -6.63 19.83 16.46
N VAL A 338 -6.42 20.52 15.35
CA VAL A 338 -5.09 20.73 14.74
C VAL A 338 -4.75 22.21 14.51
N GLY A 339 -5.68 23.11 14.81
CA GLY A 339 -5.51 24.56 14.71
C GLY A 339 -6.67 25.30 15.37
N GLU A 340 -6.67 26.63 15.27
CA GLU A 340 -7.85 27.42 15.68
C GLU A 340 -9.04 27.06 14.78
N ASN A 341 -10.08 26.49 15.39
CA ASN A 341 -11.31 26.05 14.72
C ASN A 341 -11.08 25.07 13.54
N GLN A 342 -9.94 24.36 13.53
CA GLN A 342 -9.58 23.38 12.50
C GLN A 342 -9.42 21.98 13.12
N TYR A 343 -10.09 20.99 12.52
CA TYR A 343 -10.18 19.61 13.01
C TYR A 343 -9.82 18.61 11.90
N LEU A 344 -8.90 17.69 12.19
CA LEU A 344 -8.49 16.59 11.31
C LEU A 344 -9.36 15.35 11.57
N VAL A 345 -9.93 14.77 10.52
CA VAL A 345 -10.70 13.51 10.60
C VAL A 345 -9.96 12.39 9.85
N THR A 346 -9.70 11.32 10.56
CA THR A 346 -8.89 10.16 10.16
C THR A 346 -9.76 8.89 10.04
N ALA A 347 -9.26 7.82 9.40
CA ALA A 347 -10.09 6.65 9.08
C ALA A 347 -10.55 5.84 10.31
N ASP A 348 -9.78 5.82 11.40
CA ASP A 348 -10.14 5.25 12.70
C ASP A 348 -11.33 5.99 13.38
N ARG A 349 -11.49 7.29 13.09
CA ARG A 349 -12.64 8.10 13.55
C ARG A 349 -13.93 7.69 12.85
N GLY A 350 -13.89 6.82 11.85
CA GLY A 350 -15.09 6.17 11.31
C GLY A 350 -15.96 5.63 12.44
N HIS A 351 -17.27 5.88 12.36
CA HIS A 351 -18.19 5.48 13.42
C HIS A 351 -19.56 5.03 12.89
N ALA A 352 -20.31 4.35 13.77
CA ALA A 352 -21.70 3.97 13.57
C ALA A 352 -22.49 4.36 14.83
N TRP A 353 -23.62 5.03 14.65
CA TRP A 353 -24.45 5.55 15.74
C TRP A 353 -25.95 5.44 15.40
N VAL A 354 -26.80 5.90 16.32
CA VAL A 354 -28.25 5.85 16.18
C VAL A 354 -28.83 7.23 15.96
N GLU A 355 -29.86 7.32 15.13
CA GLU A 355 -30.76 8.47 15.14
C GLU A 355 -32.18 8.04 15.46
N VAL A 356 -32.80 8.74 16.40
CA VAL A 356 -34.17 8.55 16.89
C VAL A 356 -35.03 9.68 16.33
N PHE A 357 -36.24 9.38 15.86
CA PHE A 357 -37.16 10.41 15.36
C PHE A 357 -38.10 10.89 16.46
N PHE A 358 -38.08 12.19 16.73
CA PHE A 358 -39.02 12.89 17.62
C PHE A 358 -39.95 13.77 16.77
N PRO A 359 -41.28 13.77 17.03
CA PRO A 359 -42.20 14.71 16.38
C PRO A 359 -41.75 16.17 16.56
N ASP A 360 -42.09 17.03 15.59
CA ASP A 360 -41.71 18.45 15.48
C ASP A 360 -40.22 18.80 15.71
N THR A 361 -39.34 17.79 15.68
CA THR A 361 -37.88 17.90 15.83
C THR A 361 -37.15 17.16 14.71
N GLY A 362 -37.64 15.98 14.34
CA GLY A 362 -37.01 15.09 13.39
C GLY A 362 -35.96 14.19 14.05
N TRP A 363 -34.89 13.91 13.32
CA TRP A 363 -33.91 12.88 13.68
C TRP A 363 -32.82 13.40 14.61
N VAL A 364 -32.70 12.86 15.82
CA VAL A 364 -31.72 13.28 16.85
C VAL A 364 -30.70 12.16 17.12
N ARG A 365 -29.42 12.51 17.26
CA ARG A 365 -28.31 11.56 17.47
C ARG A 365 -28.29 10.99 18.89
N PHE A 366 -28.21 9.66 18.99
CA PHE A 366 -27.82 8.93 20.18
C PHE A 366 -26.59 8.07 19.87
N ASP A 367 -25.65 7.96 20.81
CA ASP A 367 -24.50 7.07 20.67
C ASP A 367 -24.46 6.05 21.82
N PRO A 368 -24.83 4.78 21.57
CA PRO A 368 -24.74 3.71 22.56
C PRO A 368 -23.30 3.21 22.76
N THR A 369 -22.32 3.73 22.02
CA THR A 369 -20.91 3.39 22.21
C THR A 369 -20.35 4.21 23.36
N GLY A 370 -19.91 3.54 24.44
CA GLY A 370 -19.28 4.23 25.59
C GLY A 370 -17.99 4.95 25.23
N SER A 371 -17.54 5.84 26.12
CA SER A 371 -16.41 6.78 25.94
C SER A 371 -15.01 6.13 25.94
N GLY A 372 -14.83 5.07 25.15
CA GLY A 372 -13.56 4.37 25.00
C GLY A 372 -12.55 5.13 24.14
N ARG A 373 -11.33 5.32 24.65
CA ARG A 373 -10.17 5.54 23.76
C ARG A 373 -10.03 4.33 22.84
N LEU A 374 -10.10 4.55 21.53
CA LEU A 374 -9.43 3.64 20.61
C LEU A 374 -7.93 3.66 20.97
N PRO A 375 -7.25 2.50 21.09
CA PRO A 375 -5.82 2.44 21.39
C PRO A 375 -5.02 2.84 20.15
N VAL A 376 -4.97 4.16 19.93
CA VAL A 376 -4.21 4.82 18.88
C VAL A 376 -3.03 5.51 19.56
N GLU A 377 -1.88 4.85 19.54
CA GLU A 377 -0.64 5.38 20.10
C GLU A 377 0.04 6.26 19.06
N ASN A 378 -0.36 7.53 19.00
CA ASN A 378 0.32 8.56 18.20
C ASN A 378 1.80 8.58 18.62
N PRO A 379 2.76 8.19 17.75
CA PRO A 379 4.16 8.17 18.12
C PRO A 379 4.58 9.59 18.52
N GLN A 380 5.23 9.74 19.67
CA GLN A 380 5.69 11.06 20.13
C GLN A 380 7.05 11.43 19.52
N PRO A 381 7.37 12.73 19.35
CA PRO A 381 8.67 13.18 18.83
C PRO A 381 9.86 12.69 19.71
N PRO A 382 11.11 12.75 19.24
CA PRO A 382 11.55 13.26 17.93
C PRO A 382 11.17 12.34 16.75
N TYR A 383 11.00 12.91 15.56
CA TYR A 383 10.67 12.22 14.31
C TYR A 383 11.80 12.25 13.28
N ASP A 384 11.88 11.19 12.48
CA ASP A 384 12.74 11.06 11.32
C ASP A 384 12.06 11.70 10.10
N ILE A 385 12.40 12.96 9.83
CA ILE A 385 11.90 13.71 8.65
C ILE A 385 12.83 13.47 7.46
N SER A 386 12.31 13.10 6.29
CA SER A 386 13.09 12.92 5.06
C SER A 386 12.36 13.40 3.80
N LEU A 387 13.09 13.54 2.68
CA LEU A 387 12.55 13.90 1.36
C LEU A 387 12.82 12.77 0.37
N ASN A 388 11.86 12.49 -0.51
CA ASN A 388 12.00 11.43 -1.53
C ASN A 388 13.00 11.75 -2.67
N ARG A 389 13.53 12.98 -2.72
CA ARG A 389 14.51 13.46 -3.71
C ARG A 389 15.34 14.61 -3.14
N SER A 390 16.44 14.97 -3.81
CA SER A 390 17.18 16.20 -3.53
C SER A 390 16.26 17.42 -3.60
N ALA A 391 16.41 18.34 -2.63
CA ALA A 391 15.65 19.57 -2.57
C ALA A 391 16.07 20.54 -3.70
N VAL A 392 15.09 20.95 -4.50
CA VAL A 392 15.24 21.89 -5.61
C VAL A 392 14.09 22.89 -5.50
N ALA A 393 14.39 24.19 -5.61
CA ALA A 393 13.39 25.24 -5.50
C ALA A 393 12.26 25.07 -6.53
N GLY A 394 11.01 25.19 -6.08
CA GLY A 394 9.83 24.97 -6.93
C GLY A 394 9.52 23.50 -7.26
N ALA A 395 10.28 22.52 -6.77
CA ALA A 395 10.03 21.12 -7.08
C ALA A 395 8.91 20.51 -6.23
N ASN A 396 8.07 19.67 -6.84
CA ASN A 396 7.17 18.80 -6.09
C ASN A 396 7.99 17.67 -5.44
N VAL A 397 7.82 17.49 -4.12
CA VAL A 397 8.48 16.47 -3.29
C VAL A 397 7.46 15.74 -2.43
N ALA A 398 7.78 14.51 -2.04
CA ALA A 398 7.14 13.86 -0.91
C ALA A 398 8.06 13.99 0.32
N ILE A 399 7.51 14.54 1.40
CA ILE A 399 8.10 14.57 2.73
C ILE A 399 7.62 13.33 3.46
N THR A 400 8.52 12.55 4.04
CA THR A 400 8.19 11.43 4.93
C THR A 400 8.48 11.81 6.38
N VAL A 401 7.59 11.43 7.29
CA VAL A 401 7.75 11.54 8.75
C VAL A 401 7.58 10.16 9.35
N GLU A 402 8.66 9.64 9.95
CA GLU A 402 8.73 8.31 10.56
C GLU A 402 9.21 8.40 12.02
N LYS A 403 9.02 7.30 12.76
CA LYS A 403 9.54 7.09 14.10
C LYS A 403 10.01 5.64 14.20
N ASN A 404 11.32 5.39 14.33
CA ASN A 404 11.86 4.03 14.40
C ASN A 404 11.37 3.14 13.23
N ASP A 405 11.57 3.60 11.98
CA ASP A 405 11.08 2.97 10.73
C ASP A 405 9.54 2.77 10.66
N THR A 406 8.76 3.36 11.58
CA THR A 406 7.29 3.30 11.60
C THR A 406 6.71 4.64 11.11
N PRO A 407 5.85 4.64 10.08
CA PRO A 407 5.21 5.87 9.58
C PRO A 407 4.38 6.60 10.64
N VAL A 408 4.59 7.91 10.81
CA VAL A 408 3.76 8.75 11.67
C VAL A 408 2.61 9.28 10.82
N VAL A 409 1.39 8.83 11.11
CA VAL A 409 0.18 9.13 10.32
C VAL A 409 -0.59 10.29 10.97
N GLY A 410 -1.19 11.17 10.16
CA GLY A 410 -1.98 12.32 10.63
C GLY A 410 -1.16 13.51 11.16
N ALA A 411 0.17 13.39 11.25
CA ALA A 411 1.03 14.48 11.70
C ALA A 411 0.89 15.69 10.77
N PRO A 412 0.56 16.89 11.28
CA PRO A 412 0.63 18.11 10.48
C PRO A 412 2.10 18.43 10.16
N VAL A 413 2.33 18.83 8.92
CA VAL A 413 3.65 19.20 8.40
C VAL A 413 3.63 20.64 7.91
N GLU A 414 4.64 21.39 8.33
CA GLU A 414 4.84 22.81 8.04
C GLU A 414 6.19 23.02 7.32
N ILE A 415 6.26 23.94 6.37
CA ILE A 415 7.50 24.45 5.78
C ILE A 415 7.60 25.94 6.12
N ASN A 416 8.70 26.36 6.75
CA ASN A 416 8.90 27.76 7.17
C ASN A 416 7.69 28.32 7.94
N ASP A 417 7.17 27.50 8.87
CA ASP A 417 5.99 27.74 9.71
C ASP A 417 4.63 27.82 8.96
N GLU A 418 4.61 27.62 7.64
CA GLU A 418 3.39 27.51 6.82
C GLU A 418 2.96 26.04 6.64
N ARG A 419 1.70 25.69 6.93
CA ARG A 419 1.23 24.30 6.87
C ARG A 419 1.03 23.81 5.44
N VAL A 420 1.79 22.78 5.06
CA VAL A 420 1.75 22.16 3.72
C VAL A 420 0.85 20.92 3.65
N GLY A 421 0.39 20.39 4.79
CA GLY A 421 -0.61 19.32 4.84
C GLY A 421 -0.44 18.39 6.04
N TRP A 422 -0.93 17.16 5.90
CA TRP A 422 -0.88 16.10 6.91
C TRP A 422 -0.36 14.80 6.31
N THR A 423 0.32 13.99 7.11
CA THR A 423 0.90 12.72 6.63
C THR A 423 -0.16 11.64 6.40
N GLY A 424 -0.13 11.04 5.20
CA GLY A 424 -0.97 9.91 4.82
C GLY A 424 -0.61 8.61 5.56
N ALA A 425 -1.30 7.52 5.23
CA ALA A 425 -1.08 6.18 5.82
C ALA A 425 0.37 5.66 5.71
N ALA A 426 1.15 6.20 4.77
CA ALA A 426 2.57 5.88 4.57
C ALA A 426 3.52 6.91 5.23
N GLY A 427 3.03 7.76 6.14
CA GLY A 427 3.83 8.79 6.80
C GLY A 427 4.20 9.96 5.88
N THR A 428 3.60 10.05 4.70
CA THR A 428 4.01 10.97 3.64
C THR A 428 3.01 12.08 3.36
N VAL A 429 3.52 13.28 3.11
CA VAL A 429 2.77 14.42 2.55
C VAL A 429 3.48 14.91 1.28
N THR A 430 2.72 15.28 0.25
CA THR A 430 3.28 15.78 -1.02
C THR A 430 3.02 17.27 -1.15
N THR A 431 4.06 18.06 -1.41
CA THR A 431 3.97 19.51 -1.56
C THR A 431 5.00 20.04 -2.57
N GLN A 432 4.89 21.32 -2.95
CA GLN A 432 5.89 22.03 -3.73
C GLN A 432 6.85 22.77 -2.78
N LEU A 433 8.16 22.69 -3.05
CA LEU A 433 9.16 23.42 -2.27
C LEU A 433 9.16 24.92 -2.62
N PRO A 434 9.34 25.83 -1.62
CA PRO A 434 9.40 27.27 -1.86
C PRO A 434 10.63 27.65 -2.72
N TYR A 435 10.62 28.85 -3.31
CA TYR A 435 11.78 29.38 -4.03
C TYR A 435 12.76 30.10 -3.07
N ALA A 436 13.27 29.31 -2.13
CA ALA A 436 14.21 29.69 -1.07
C ALA A 436 15.47 28.81 -1.09
N ALA A 437 16.62 29.39 -0.73
CA ALA A 437 17.91 28.69 -0.66
C ALA A 437 18.00 27.69 0.51
N GLU A 438 17.32 28.00 1.62
CA GLU A 438 17.12 27.10 2.75
C GLU A 438 15.65 27.12 3.16
N PHE A 439 15.14 26.00 3.66
CA PHE A 439 13.80 25.91 4.26
C PHE A 439 13.79 24.88 5.39
N THR A 440 12.96 25.10 6.40
CA THR A 440 12.79 24.18 7.53
C THR A 440 11.46 23.46 7.42
N VAL A 441 11.51 22.13 7.39
CA VAL A 441 10.32 21.27 7.52
C VAL A 441 10.12 20.97 9.00
N THR A 442 8.91 21.20 9.52
CA THR A 442 8.51 20.90 10.90
C THR A 442 7.34 19.91 10.88
N ALA A 443 7.37 18.89 11.75
CA ALA A 443 6.27 17.95 11.97
C ALA A 443 5.92 17.88 13.46
N ARG A 444 4.63 17.88 13.79
CA ARG A 444 4.11 17.86 15.17
C ARG A 444 3.35 16.55 15.45
N PRO A 445 3.21 16.10 16.71
CA PRO A 445 2.28 15.03 17.02
C PRO A 445 0.84 15.46 16.67
N PRO A 446 -0.03 14.53 16.24
CA PRO A 446 -1.47 14.77 16.24
C PRO A 446 -1.96 14.81 17.70
N ASP A 447 -2.73 15.85 18.05
CA ASP A 447 -3.22 16.04 19.42
C ASP A 447 -4.26 14.98 19.80
N ALA A 448 -4.01 14.25 20.88
CA ALA A 448 -4.71 13.01 21.24
C ALA A 448 -6.09 13.23 21.91
N ALA A 449 -6.94 14.08 21.31
CA ALA A 449 -8.34 14.25 21.70
C ALA A 449 -9.08 12.90 21.59
N THR A 450 -9.83 12.49 22.61
CA THR A 450 -10.54 11.21 22.55
C THR A 450 -11.67 11.23 21.51
N LYS A 451 -12.19 10.05 21.16
CA LYS A 451 -13.23 9.90 20.13
C LYS A 451 -14.60 10.50 20.54
N TYR A 452 -14.77 10.86 21.82
CA TYR A 452 -16.07 11.16 22.42
C TYR A 452 -16.09 12.46 23.24
N GLU A 453 -15.03 13.28 23.21
CA GLU A 453 -15.07 14.64 23.76
C GLU A 453 -16.02 15.52 22.95
N GLY A 454 -17.16 15.85 23.56
CA GLY A 454 -18.05 16.93 23.14
C GLY A 454 -18.26 17.86 24.33
N GLU A 455 -17.92 19.14 24.16
CA GLU A 455 -17.98 20.13 25.24
C GLU A 455 -19.41 20.65 25.45
N GLU A 456 -19.86 20.67 26.70
CA GLU A 456 -20.83 21.65 27.18
C GLU A 456 -20.09 22.99 27.37
N GLY A 457 -20.18 23.92 26.42
CA GLY A 457 -19.36 25.14 26.47
C GLY A 457 -19.60 26.17 25.37
N GLU A 458 -20.65 26.98 25.56
CA GLU A 458 -20.87 28.37 25.11
C GLU A 458 -20.23 28.93 23.80
N THR A 459 -21.05 29.60 22.99
CA THR A 459 -20.66 30.22 21.71
C THR A 459 -19.99 31.59 21.84
N THR A 460 -19.03 31.92 20.96
CA THR A 460 -19.20 33.05 19.99
C THR A 460 -18.05 33.18 18.97
N ALA A 461 -18.37 32.99 17.68
CA ALA A 461 -17.62 33.52 16.53
C ALA A 461 -18.59 33.69 15.35
N THR A 462 -18.59 34.85 14.68
CA THR A 462 -19.62 35.21 13.69
C THR A 462 -19.26 34.77 12.27
N ALA A 463 -20.06 33.89 11.66
CA ALA A 463 -19.80 33.24 10.38
C ALA A 463 -20.02 34.11 9.10
N ALA A 464 -19.82 35.43 9.18
CA ALA A 464 -20.14 36.35 8.08
C ALA A 464 -19.21 36.20 6.86
N ASP A 465 -17.91 36.02 7.09
CA ASP A 465 -16.89 36.22 6.05
C ASP A 465 -16.71 35.02 5.09
N LEU A 466 -17.25 33.84 5.42
CA LEU A 466 -17.10 32.63 4.59
C LEU A 466 -17.91 32.66 3.28
N TRP A 467 -18.86 33.59 3.14
CA TRP A 467 -19.80 33.67 2.01
C TRP A 467 -19.56 34.86 1.07
N ALA A 468 -18.72 35.81 1.45
CA ALA A 468 -18.32 36.91 0.59
C ALA A 468 -17.13 36.47 -0.27
N GLY A 469 -17.33 36.38 -1.59
CA GLY A 469 -16.24 36.10 -2.54
C GLY A 469 -15.26 37.26 -2.62
N GLY A 470 -14.17 37.21 -1.86
CA GLY A 470 -13.10 38.20 -1.85
C GLY A 470 -11.72 37.56 -1.65
N GLU A 471 -10.69 38.18 -2.23
CA GLU A 471 -9.29 37.76 -2.09
C GLU A 471 -8.64 38.27 -0.80
N ALA A 472 -7.43 37.77 -0.55
CA ALA A 472 -6.45 38.19 0.45
C ALA A 472 -6.73 37.85 1.94
N LEU A 473 -5.87 36.97 2.47
CA LEU A 473 -5.58 36.89 3.90
C LEU A 473 -4.91 38.20 4.37
N PRO A 474 -5.29 38.79 5.52
CA PRO A 474 -4.57 39.93 6.08
C PRO A 474 -3.17 39.53 6.55
N ALA A 475 -2.19 40.39 6.32
CA ALA A 475 -0.78 40.11 6.58
C ALA A 475 -0.38 40.23 8.07
N ARG A 476 0.86 39.81 8.36
CA ARG A 476 1.56 39.85 9.65
C ARG A 476 1.32 41.15 10.45
N ARG A 477 1.31 41.01 11.78
CA ARG A 477 1.78 42.07 12.70
C ARG A 477 3.22 41.80 13.10
N ASP A 478 3.99 42.87 13.29
CA ASP A 478 5.44 42.82 13.43
C ASP A 478 5.93 42.28 14.78
N ALA A 479 7.14 41.71 14.77
CA ALA A 479 7.87 41.35 15.97
C ALA A 479 8.58 42.58 16.56
N SER A 480 8.47 42.77 17.87
CA SER A 480 9.22 43.82 18.59
C SER A 480 10.62 43.29 18.96
N PRO A 481 11.72 43.95 18.57
CA PRO A 481 13.08 43.51 18.89
C PRO A 481 13.56 44.10 20.21
N ASP A 482 13.67 43.28 21.27
CA ASP A 482 14.80 43.37 22.23
C ASP A 482 14.78 42.24 23.28
N ARG A 483 15.74 41.31 23.19
CA ARG A 483 16.32 40.64 24.37
C ARG A 483 17.69 40.00 24.03
N PRO A 484 18.71 40.09 24.91
CA PRO A 484 20.03 39.50 24.63
C PRO A 484 20.03 37.95 24.70
N PRO A 485 21.00 37.27 24.08
CA PRO A 485 21.10 35.82 24.14
C PRO A 485 21.50 35.34 25.55
N ILE A 486 20.69 34.45 26.10
CA ILE A 486 21.06 33.61 27.25
C ILE A 486 21.43 32.23 26.70
N ALA A 487 22.42 31.58 27.33
CA ALA A 487 22.96 30.30 26.87
C ALA A 487 21.94 29.15 26.97
N ALA A 488 22.23 28.05 26.26
CA ALA A 488 21.36 26.89 26.18
C ALA A 488 21.06 26.27 27.56
N ASP A 489 19.78 25.99 27.79
CA ASP A 489 19.29 25.07 28.80
C ASP A 489 18.14 24.23 28.19
N HIS A 490 17.72 23.17 28.86
CA HIS A 490 16.86 22.13 28.30
C HIS A 490 15.40 22.57 28.10
N ASP A 491 14.83 22.29 26.92
CA ASP A 491 13.38 22.27 26.69
C ASP A 491 12.95 21.08 25.80
N GLY A 492 11.77 20.54 26.07
CA GLY A 492 11.23 19.33 25.45
C GLY A 492 10.31 19.65 24.27
N THR A 493 10.87 19.73 23.07
CA THR A 493 10.12 20.12 21.87
C THR A 493 9.01 19.12 21.52
N ASN A 494 7.74 19.55 21.66
CA ASN A 494 6.53 18.87 21.14
C ASN A 494 6.43 18.90 19.60
N HIS A 495 7.54 18.72 18.89
CA HIS A 495 7.63 18.68 17.42
C HIS A 495 9.00 18.11 17.00
N SER A 496 9.27 18.08 15.71
CA SER A 496 10.60 17.86 15.15
C SER A 496 10.78 18.70 13.91
N SER A 497 11.98 19.25 13.72
CA SER A 497 12.28 20.15 12.62
C SER A 497 13.58 19.76 11.93
N ARG A 498 13.61 19.90 10.61
CA ARG A 498 14.78 19.60 9.77
C ARG A 498 14.91 20.63 8.66
N THR A 499 16.02 21.36 8.67
CA THR A 499 16.37 22.33 7.64
C THR A 499 17.07 21.65 6.46
N TYR A 500 16.69 22.05 5.25
CA TYR A 500 17.25 21.59 3.99
C TYR A 500 17.81 22.76 3.19
N ARG A 501 18.89 22.51 2.44
CA ARG A 501 19.36 23.41 1.39
C ARG A 501 18.69 23.03 0.07
N SER A 502 18.09 24.00 -0.59
CA SER A 502 17.49 23.83 -1.91
C SER A 502 18.47 24.29 -2.99
N ASP A 503 18.50 23.60 -4.13
CA ASP A 503 19.14 24.16 -5.32
C ASP A 503 18.34 25.38 -5.82
N THR A 504 19.02 26.50 -6.04
CA THR A 504 18.43 27.78 -6.47
C THR A 504 19.05 28.37 -7.75
N ASN A 505 20.08 27.73 -8.30
CA ASN A 505 20.77 28.20 -9.51
C ASN A 505 19.85 28.07 -10.75
N VAL A 506 19.23 29.18 -11.14
CA VAL A 506 18.38 29.26 -12.34
C VAL A 506 19.24 29.23 -13.60
N THR A 507 19.08 28.18 -14.41
CA THR A 507 19.48 28.15 -15.80
C THR A 507 18.47 28.97 -16.61
N LEU A 508 18.97 29.96 -17.35
CA LEU A 508 18.16 30.86 -18.17
C LEU A 508 18.60 30.75 -19.63
N SER A 509 17.73 30.22 -20.49
CA SER A 509 17.96 30.14 -21.94
C SER A 509 16.92 30.95 -22.72
N VAL A 510 17.28 31.31 -23.95
CA VAL A 510 16.42 32.02 -24.90
C VAL A 510 16.37 31.21 -26.19
N GLU A 511 15.17 30.92 -26.65
CA GLU A 511 14.86 30.23 -27.90
C GLU A 511 14.22 31.20 -28.90
N GLY A 512 14.44 30.93 -30.20
CA GLY A 512 14.13 31.86 -31.29
C GLY A 512 15.33 32.75 -31.65
N THR A 513 15.15 33.59 -32.68
CA THR A 513 16.19 34.52 -33.14
C THR A 513 15.85 35.93 -32.66
N PRO A 514 16.63 36.53 -31.73
CA PRO A 514 16.38 37.91 -31.30
C PRO A 514 16.66 38.90 -32.44
N VAL A 515 15.58 39.49 -32.94
CA VAL A 515 15.54 40.56 -33.96
C VAL A 515 14.50 41.57 -33.48
N ALA A 516 14.74 42.87 -33.70
CA ALA A 516 13.77 43.91 -33.40
C ALA A 516 12.46 43.66 -34.18
N GLY A 517 11.32 43.72 -33.48
CA GLY A 517 10.00 43.32 -34.04
C GLY A 517 9.81 41.80 -34.22
N GLY A 518 10.67 40.96 -33.62
CA GLY A 518 10.54 39.51 -33.61
C GLY A 518 10.18 38.95 -32.24
N GLY A 519 9.62 37.74 -32.20
CA GLY A 519 9.31 37.03 -30.95
C GLY A 519 10.48 36.18 -30.44
N VAL A 520 10.65 36.11 -29.11
CA VAL A 520 11.56 35.18 -28.44
C VAL A 520 10.83 34.41 -27.33
N THR A 521 11.30 33.20 -27.03
CA THR A 521 10.81 32.41 -25.88
C THR A 521 11.91 32.27 -24.85
N VAL A 522 11.64 32.69 -23.62
CA VAL A 522 12.52 32.53 -22.47
C VAL A 522 12.15 31.27 -21.71
N VAL A 523 13.16 30.55 -21.23
CA VAL A 523 13.01 29.30 -20.47
C VAL A 523 13.85 29.40 -19.20
N ALA A 524 13.21 29.20 -18.05
CA ALA A 524 13.86 29.24 -16.74
C ALA A 524 13.68 27.90 -16.01
N THR A 525 14.79 27.23 -15.68
CA THR A 525 14.79 25.95 -14.95
C THR A 525 15.86 25.90 -13.87
N ILE A 526 15.67 25.07 -12.84
CA ILE A 526 16.68 24.73 -11.82
C ILE A 526 16.78 23.21 -11.80
N ARG A 527 17.92 22.64 -12.25
CA ARG A 527 18.10 21.17 -12.40
C ARG A 527 16.85 20.50 -13.01
N ASP A 528 16.46 20.99 -14.18
CA ASP A 528 15.32 20.53 -14.98
C ASP A 528 13.92 20.72 -14.35
N VAL A 529 13.82 21.35 -13.18
CA VAL A 529 12.56 21.80 -12.58
C VAL A 529 12.20 23.18 -13.14
N PRO A 530 11.01 23.38 -13.73
CA PRO A 530 10.59 24.69 -14.21
C PRO A 530 10.44 25.74 -13.11
N VAL A 531 10.98 26.95 -13.33
CA VAL A 531 10.71 28.10 -12.48
C VAL A 531 9.39 28.73 -12.93
N ARG A 532 8.30 28.34 -12.27
CA ARG A 532 6.93 28.77 -12.60
C ARG A 532 6.66 30.18 -12.09
N GLU A 533 5.81 30.93 -12.79
CA GLU A 533 5.31 32.25 -12.38
C GLU A 533 6.42 33.26 -12.02
N ALA A 534 7.60 33.10 -12.61
CA ALA A 534 8.74 33.97 -12.38
C ALA A 534 8.56 35.25 -13.19
N ALA A 535 8.81 36.41 -12.55
CA ALA A 535 8.79 37.69 -13.22
C ALA A 535 9.93 37.76 -14.24
N VAL A 536 9.60 38.01 -15.51
CA VAL A 536 10.59 38.19 -16.58
C VAL A 536 10.69 39.68 -16.88
N THR A 537 11.92 40.21 -16.93
CA THR A 537 12.20 41.61 -17.22
C THR A 537 13.26 41.79 -18.31
N LEU A 538 13.10 42.84 -19.12
CA LEU A 538 14.06 43.28 -20.13
C LEU A 538 14.50 44.70 -19.79
N ASP A 539 15.79 44.91 -19.57
CA ASP A 539 16.41 46.15 -19.05
C ASP A 539 15.79 46.70 -17.74
N GLY A 540 15.01 45.88 -17.04
CA GLY A 540 14.29 46.22 -15.81
C GLY A 540 12.77 46.38 -15.99
N GLU A 541 12.28 46.56 -17.22
CA GLU A 541 10.85 46.61 -17.52
C GLU A 541 10.25 45.19 -17.59
N ARG A 542 9.03 44.99 -17.07
CA ARG A 542 8.41 43.67 -16.94
C ARG A 542 7.71 43.24 -18.23
N VAL A 543 8.25 42.21 -18.88
CA VAL A 543 7.68 41.64 -20.13
C VAL A 543 6.68 40.51 -19.89
N GLY A 544 6.62 39.92 -18.69
CA GLY A 544 5.59 38.95 -18.32
C GLY A 544 5.93 38.05 -17.14
N THR A 545 5.34 36.84 -17.13
CA THR A 545 5.59 35.77 -16.16
C THR A 545 5.68 34.41 -16.83
N THR A 546 6.59 33.55 -16.38
CA THR A 546 6.70 32.17 -16.90
C THR A 546 5.49 31.30 -16.57
N GLY A 547 5.13 30.40 -17.49
CA GLY A 547 4.06 29.42 -17.31
C GLY A 547 4.41 28.26 -16.37
N ALA A 548 3.49 27.29 -16.27
CA ALA A 548 3.68 26.07 -15.46
C ALA A 548 4.82 25.15 -15.95
N ASP A 549 5.27 25.37 -17.19
CA ASP A 549 6.41 24.76 -17.87
C ASP A 549 7.71 25.60 -17.77
N GLY A 550 7.67 26.76 -17.09
CA GLY A 550 8.82 27.65 -16.91
C GLY A 550 9.16 28.48 -18.15
N ARG A 551 8.24 28.58 -19.13
CA ARG A 551 8.45 29.27 -20.40
C ARG A 551 7.64 30.56 -20.49
N LEU A 552 8.16 31.57 -21.21
CA LEU A 552 7.43 32.78 -21.59
C LEU A 552 7.81 33.18 -23.02
N GLY A 553 6.85 33.22 -23.93
CA GLY A 553 7.00 33.91 -25.21
C GLY A 553 6.64 35.39 -25.08
N PHE A 554 7.48 36.29 -25.60
CA PHE A 554 7.17 37.73 -25.69
C PHE A 554 7.77 38.36 -26.96
N SER A 555 7.28 39.54 -27.34
CA SER A 555 7.73 40.25 -28.54
C SER A 555 8.82 41.28 -28.25
N LEU A 556 9.72 41.48 -29.22
CA LEU A 556 10.74 42.53 -29.25
C LEU A 556 10.30 43.73 -30.09
N ASP A 557 8.98 43.94 -30.24
CA ASP A 557 8.41 45.17 -30.79
C ASP A 557 8.84 46.40 -29.96
N GLY A 558 9.30 47.45 -30.63
CA GLY A 558 9.82 48.66 -29.98
C GLY A 558 11.21 48.52 -29.34
N VAL A 559 11.75 47.30 -29.20
CA VAL A 559 13.10 47.07 -28.66
C VAL A 559 14.15 47.46 -29.71
N ALA A 560 15.08 48.33 -29.34
CA ALA A 560 16.16 48.77 -30.22
C ALA A 560 17.12 47.60 -30.55
N PRO A 561 17.86 47.66 -31.68
CA PRO A 561 18.97 46.73 -31.92
C PRO A 561 20.12 47.01 -30.95
N GLY A 562 20.57 46.00 -30.20
CA GLY A 562 21.55 46.20 -29.14
C GLY A 562 21.70 45.04 -28.16
N SER A 563 22.32 45.34 -27.03
CA SER A 563 22.69 44.38 -25.98
C SER A 563 21.85 44.63 -24.73
N HIS A 564 20.77 43.88 -24.57
CA HIS A 564 19.76 44.08 -23.53
C HIS A 564 19.95 43.10 -22.36
N ARG A 565 19.67 43.53 -21.14
CA ARG A 565 19.68 42.68 -19.94
C ARG A 565 18.34 41.96 -19.81
N LEU A 566 18.32 40.65 -20.01
CA LEU A 566 17.17 39.81 -19.69
C LEU A 566 17.35 39.21 -18.29
N ALA A 567 16.40 39.41 -17.39
CA ALA A 567 16.43 38.81 -16.05
C ALA A 567 15.12 38.08 -15.72
N VAL A 568 15.23 37.06 -14.87
CA VAL A 568 14.10 36.27 -14.37
C VAL A 568 14.23 36.12 -12.86
N GLN A 569 13.17 36.42 -12.11
CA GLN A 569 13.15 36.38 -10.64
C GLN A 569 11.85 35.74 -10.11
N ARG A 570 11.96 34.84 -9.12
CA ARG A 570 10.85 34.33 -8.30
C ARG A 570 11.30 34.26 -6.85
N GLU A 571 10.61 34.98 -5.96
CA GLU A 571 11.00 35.11 -4.54
C GLU A 571 12.51 35.44 -4.41
N SER A 572 13.30 34.55 -3.81
CA SER A 572 14.76 34.74 -3.63
C SER A 572 15.61 34.26 -4.81
N VAL A 573 15.07 33.45 -5.73
CA VAL A 573 15.83 32.84 -6.83
C VAL A 573 15.71 33.66 -8.11
N GLY A 574 16.79 33.70 -8.89
CA GLY A 574 16.77 34.35 -10.19
C GLY A 574 18.05 34.16 -10.99
N ALA A 575 18.00 34.63 -12.23
CA ALA A 575 19.13 34.67 -13.14
C ALA A 575 19.08 35.92 -14.02
N THR A 576 20.21 36.25 -14.64
CA THR A 576 20.32 37.33 -15.62
C THR A 576 21.22 36.87 -16.77
N THR A 577 20.84 37.21 -17.99
CA THR A 577 21.59 36.93 -19.22
C THR A 577 21.52 38.14 -20.16
N THR A 578 22.29 38.11 -21.24
CA THR A 578 22.35 39.20 -22.21
C THR A 578 21.69 38.79 -23.52
N LEU A 579 20.64 39.51 -23.92
CA LEU A 579 19.93 39.33 -25.17
C LEU A 579 20.50 40.27 -26.25
N GLN A 580 21.09 39.72 -27.30
CA GLN A 580 21.62 40.49 -28.43
C GLN A 580 20.56 40.60 -29.53
N VAL A 581 19.87 41.74 -29.58
CA VAL A 581 18.77 42.04 -30.52
C VAL A 581 19.34 42.58 -31.82
N ARG A 582 19.07 41.92 -32.95
CA ARG A 582 19.54 42.34 -34.28
C ARG A 582 18.59 43.34 -34.96
N PRO A 583 19.06 44.17 -35.91
CA PRO A 583 18.18 45.03 -36.71
C PRO A 583 17.16 44.24 -37.51
N ALA A 584 15.93 44.77 -37.60
CA ALA A 584 14.90 44.25 -38.51
C ALA A 584 15.42 44.30 -39.96
N GLY A 585 15.27 43.20 -40.70
CA GLY A 585 15.76 43.10 -42.08
C GLY A 585 17.29 42.93 -42.22
N ALA A 586 18.04 42.76 -41.13
CA ALA A 586 19.41 42.27 -41.23
C ALA A 586 19.40 40.86 -41.86
N GLU A 587 20.10 40.68 -42.99
CA GLU A 587 20.20 39.37 -43.63
C GLU A 587 20.71 38.33 -42.63
N THR A 588 20.03 37.19 -42.55
CA THR A 588 20.56 36.02 -41.84
C THR A 588 21.91 35.69 -42.46
N PRO A 589 23.03 35.80 -41.72
CA PRO A 589 24.33 35.57 -42.32
C PRO A 589 24.39 34.12 -42.78
N THR A 590 24.60 33.91 -44.08
CA THR A 590 24.75 32.58 -44.70
C THR A 590 26.10 31.92 -44.38
N SER A 591 26.72 32.34 -43.27
CA SER A 591 27.21 31.37 -42.31
C SER A 591 26.05 30.46 -41.86
N THR A 592 25.80 29.40 -42.63
CA THR A 592 25.52 28.11 -42.02
C THR A 592 26.45 27.99 -40.82
N PRO A 593 25.96 27.81 -39.58
CA PRO A 593 26.87 27.61 -38.48
C PRO A 593 27.71 26.38 -38.82
N ASP A 594 29.04 26.47 -38.72
CA ASP A 594 29.91 25.29 -38.72
C ASP A 594 29.79 24.58 -37.36
N ARG A 595 28.56 24.18 -37.06
CA ARG A 595 28.29 22.83 -36.64
C ARG A 595 28.25 21.98 -37.92
N SER A 596 29.43 21.62 -38.43
CA SER A 596 29.67 20.24 -38.88
C SER A 596 28.89 19.33 -37.92
N PRO A 597 27.77 18.73 -38.35
CA PRO A 597 26.72 18.32 -37.42
C PRO A 597 27.28 17.22 -36.53
N ALA A 598 27.18 17.43 -35.22
CA ALA A 598 27.99 16.72 -34.26
C ALA A 598 27.82 15.20 -34.40
N LEU A 599 28.92 14.54 -34.79
CA LEU A 599 29.02 13.09 -34.89
C LEU A 599 28.65 12.50 -33.52
N ASN A 600 27.46 11.91 -33.40
CA ASN A 600 26.90 11.47 -32.14
C ASN A 600 27.53 10.16 -31.71
N LEU A 601 28.13 10.18 -30.52
CA LEU A 601 28.97 9.12 -29.96
C LEU A 601 28.35 8.60 -28.66
N SER A 602 27.85 7.36 -28.66
CA SER A 602 27.50 6.62 -27.44
C SER A 602 28.49 5.48 -27.18
N VAL A 603 28.58 5.07 -25.92
CA VAL A 603 29.42 3.94 -25.48
C VAL A 603 28.56 3.05 -24.59
N ASP A 604 28.11 1.94 -25.16
CA ASP A 604 27.28 0.96 -24.48
C ASP A 604 28.18 -0.06 -23.76
N ALA A 605 27.97 -0.26 -22.46
CA ALA A 605 28.76 -1.15 -21.62
C ALA A 605 27.85 -2.06 -20.78
N PRO A 606 28.34 -3.24 -20.32
CA PRO A 606 27.57 -4.12 -19.43
C PRO A 606 27.00 -3.35 -18.22
N LEU A 607 25.71 -3.56 -17.93
CA LEU A 607 24.98 -2.87 -16.86
C LEU A 607 25.03 -1.32 -16.94
N SER A 608 25.29 -0.77 -18.13
CA SER A 608 25.55 0.66 -18.36
C SER A 608 26.72 1.25 -17.54
N LEU A 609 27.61 0.41 -17.00
CA LEU A 609 28.69 0.81 -16.10
C LEU A 609 30.06 0.46 -16.71
N PRO A 610 30.70 1.38 -17.47
CA PRO A 610 32.01 1.11 -18.06
C PRO A 610 33.09 0.99 -16.98
N LEU A 611 33.79 -0.14 -16.96
CA LEU A 611 34.85 -0.48 -16.00
C LEU A 611 36.23 -0.57 -16.67
N PRO A 612 37.34 -0.37 -15.93
CA PRO A 612 38.68 -0.63 -16.46
C PRO A 612 38.82 -2.09 -16.92
N GLY A 613 39.37 -2.31 -18.12
CA GLY A 613 39.53 -3.63 -18.74
C GLY A 613 38.26 -4.21 -19.39
N GLY A 614 37.07 -3.70 -19.04
CA GLY A 614 35.78 -4.24 -19.49
C GLY A 614 35.52 -4.05 -20.99
N PRO A 615 34.66 -4.88 -21.60
CA PRO A 615 34.19 -4.68 -22.95
C PRO A 615 33.20 -3.50 -23.03
N ALA A 616 33.19 -2.79 -24.17
CA ALA A 616 32.19 -1.80 -24.50
C ALA A 616 31.98 -1.70 -26.02
N THR A 617 30.76 -1.46 -26.46
CA THR A 617 30.42 -1.18 -27.85
C THR A 617 30.34 0.33 -28.05
N ILE A 618 31.18 0.86 -28.94
CA ILE A 618 31.10 2.26 -29.38
C ILE A 618 30.11 2.33 -30.54
N ARG A 619 29.14 3.23 -30.48
CA ARG A 619 28.19 3.50 -31.56
C ARG A 619 28.30 4.96 -32.02
N THR A 620 28.33 5.14 -33.33
CA THR A 620 28.57 6.41 -34.01
C THR A 620 27.43 6.67 -35.00
N THR A 621 26.79 7.84 -34.89
CA THR A 621 25.66 8.24 -35.76
C THR A 621 25.78 9.70 -36.21
N TRP A 622 25.11 10.05 -37.30
CA TRP A 622 25.04 11.40 -37.89
C TRP A 622 23.58 11.66 -38.25
N ASN A 623 22.94 12.62 -37.58
CA ASN A 623 21.49 12.85 -37.64
C ASN A 623 20.61 11.58 -37.43
N GLY A 624 21.12 10.61 -36.65
CA GLY A 624 20.45 9.33 -36.37
C GLY A 624 20.86 8.17 -37.29
N THR A 625 21.42 8.44 -38.47
CA THR A 625 21.95 7.42 -39.38
C THR A 625 23.29 6.87 -38.86
N PRO A 626 23.55 5.55 -38.88
CA PRO A 626 24.86 5.00 -38.51
C PRO A 626 25.99 5.46 -39.43
N VAL A 627 27.21 5.62 -38.89
CA VAL A 627 28.40 6.06 -39.64
C VAL A 627 29.47 4.98 -39.62
N GLY A 628 29.63 4.27 -40.75
CA GLY A 628 30.73 3.33 -40.96
C GLY A 628 32.05 4.02 -41.35
N GLY A 629 33.17 3.32 -41.19
CA GLY A 629 34.50 3.82 -41.55
C GLY A 629 35.11 4.85 -40.58
N ALA A 630 34.37 5.34 -39.59
CA ALA A 630 34.84 6.36 -38.65
C ALA A 630 35.95 5.81 -37.77
N GLN A 631 37.10 6.50 -37.72
CA GLN A 631 38.29 6.06 -36.98
C GLN A 631 38.10 6.28 -35.47
N VAL A 632 38.20 5.20 -34.70
CA VAL A 632 37.97 5.16 -33.26
C VAL A 632 39.29 5.09 -32.51
N SER A 633 39.41 5.88 -31.44
CA SER A 633 40.53 5.84 -30.49
C SER A 633 40.04 5.86 -29.04
N VAL A 634 40.71 5.11 -28.18
CA VAL A 634 40.37 4.95 -26.75
C VAL A 634 41.64 5.12 -25.93
N GLY A 635 41.60 5.97 -24.91
CA GLY A 635 42.78 6.30 -24.09
C GLY A 635 43.93 6.94 -24.90
N GLY A 636 43.62 7.55 -26.05
CA GLY A 636 44.61 8.14 -26.96
C GLY A 636 45.27 7.15 -27.94
N ARG A 637 44.97 5.85 -27.88
CA ARG A 637 45.41 4.87 -28.89
C ARG A 637 44.31 4.63 -29.92
N ALA A 638 44.64 4.58 -31.21
CA ALA A 638 43.71 4.13 -32.23
C ALA A 638 43.38 2.63 -32.02
N VAL A 639 42.12 2.25 -32.17
CA VAL A 639 41.62 0.88 -31.90
C VAL A 639 41.03 0.22 -33.15
N GLY A 640 40.40 0.98 -34.04
CA GLY A 640 39.82 0.48 -35.28
C GLY A 640 39.00 1.53 -36.01
N THR A 641 38.16 1.08 -36.94
CA THR A 641 37.12 1.88 -37.61
C THR A 641 35.74 1.26 -37.33
N THR A 642 34.68 2.06 -37.38
CA THR A 642 33.30 1.54 -37.26
C THR A 642 32.88 0.68 -38.46
N THR A 643 32.08 -0.35 -38.18
CA THR A 643 31.37 -1.13 -39.20
C THR A 643 30.29 -0.30 -39.89
N GLU A 644 29.75 -0.76 -41.02
CA GLU A 644 28.64 -0.09 -41.74
C GLU A 644 27.42 0.19 -40.84
N ASN A 645 27.19 -0.62 -39.81
CA ASN A 645 26.16 -0.41 -38.78
C ASN A 645 26.54 0.65 -37.72
N GLY A 646 27.60 1.43 -37.95
CA GLY A 646 28.08 2.51 -37.08
C GLY A 646 28.70 2.05 -35.76
N THR A 647 28.99 0.75 -35.58
CA THR A 647 29.49 0.20 -34.31
C THR A 647 30.93 -0.31 -34.40
N LEU A 648 31.64 -0.26 -33.27
CA LEU A 648 32.91 -0.95 -33.03
C LEU A 648 32.99 -1.43 -31.58
N ASP A 649 33.28 -2.72 -31.36
CA ASP A 649 33.55 -3.26 -30.02
C ASP A 649 35.00 -3.02 -29.61
N VAL A 650 35.19 -2.61 -28.35
CA VAL A 650 36.50 -2.26 -27.78
C VAL A 650 36.66 -2.79 -26.35
N SER A 651 37.91 -3.01 -25.92
CA SER A 651 38.24 -3.17 -24.49
C SER A 651 38.69 -1.83 -23.92
N LEU A 652 38.19 -1.48 -22.74
CA LEU A 652 38.48 -0.22 -22.06
C LEU A 652 39.84 -0.28 -21.33
N PRO A 653 40.71 0.73 -21.45
CA PRO A 653 42.05 0.66 -20.88
C PRO A 653 42.05 0.69 -19.34
N MET A 654 42.96 -0.09 -18.74
CA MET A 654 43.19 -0.17 -17.29
C MET A 654 43.73 1.17 -16.75
N SER A 655 42.84 2.12 -16.51
CA SER A 655 43.15 3.52 -16.25
C SER A 655 42.04 4.19 -15.42
N GLY A 656 42.36 5.30 -14.75
CA GLY A 656 41.37 6.05 -13.95
C GLY A 656 40.29 6.74 -14.78
N SER A 657 40.57 7.06 -16.05
CA SER A 657 39.59 7.58 -17.00
C SER A 657 40.06 7.36 -18.43
N ALA A 658 39.13 7.05 -19.35
CA ALA A 658 39.43 6.85 -20.76
C ALA A 658 38.68 7.86 -21.62
N ALA A 659 39.41 8.68 -22.38
CA ALA A 659 38.83 9.45 -23.48
C ALA A 659 38.55 8.51 -24.66
N VAL A 660 37.30 8.48 -25.13
CA VAL A 660 36.92 7.87 -26.40
C VAL A 660 36.78 9.01 -27.41
N VAL A 661 37.50 8.93 -28.53
CA VAL A 661 37.45 9.92 -29.61
C VAL A 661 37.22 9.20 -30.93
N VAL A 662 36.17 9.59 -31.65
CA VAL A 662 35.86 9.09 -33.00
C VAL A 662 36.03 10.22 -34.00
N ARG A 663 36.59 9.93 -35.18
CA ARG A 663 36.78 10.88 -36.28
C ARG A 663 36.20 10.34 -37.58
N HIS A 664 35.48 11.19 -38.32
CA HIS A 664 35.07 10.94 -39.69
C HIS A 664 35.27 12.23 -40.50
N ASP A 665 36.04 12.15 -41.58
CA ASP A 665 36.51 13.30 -42.36
C ASP A 665 37.08 14.43 -41.47
N SER A 666 36.54 15.65 -41.58
CA SER A 666 36.89 16.81 -40.76
C SER A 666 36.29 16.78 -39.34
N THR A 667 35.32 15.91 -39.07
CA THR A 667 34.50 15.95 -37.86
C THR A 667 35.01 14.99 -36.78
N ALA A 668 35.02 15.45 -35.52
CA ALA A 668 35.48 14.66 -34.39
C ALA A 668 34.50 14.72 -33.20
N ALA A 669 34.21 13.56 -32.61
CA ALA A 669 33.42 13.40 -31.41
C ALA A 669 34.29 12.92 -30.25
N ARG A 670 34.02 13.38 -29.01
CA ARG A 670 34.74 12.95 -27.81
C ARG A 670 33.82 12.77 -26.61
N THR A 671 33.96 11.65 -25.92
CA THR A 671 33.45 11.45 -24.55
C THR A 671 34.58 10.99 -23.63
N THR A 672 34.40 11.07 -22.31
CA THR A 672 35.40 10.62 -21.32
C THR A 672 34.73 9.79 -20.23
N LEU A 673 35.15 8.52 -20.12
CA LEU A 673 34.57 7.53 -19.23
C LEU A 673 35.29 7.56 -17.87
N PRO A 674 34.59 7.72 -16.73
CA PRO A 674 35.18 7.84 -15.40
C PRO A 674 35.48 6.46 -14.78
N LEU A 675 36.25 5.62 -15.50
CA LEU A 675 36.45 4.20 -15.21
C LEU A 675 36.89 3.92 -13.76
N GLY A 676 37.80 4.72 -13.20
CA GLY A 676 38.28 4.59 -11.82
C GLY A 676 37.22 4.92 -10.77
N ARG A 677 36.30 5.86 -11.05
CA ARG A 677 35.16 6.16 -10.17
C ARG A 677 34.16 5.00 -10.18
N ASN A 678 33.94 4.39 -11.35
CA ASN A 678 33.05 3.24 -11.49
C ASN A 678 33.64 2.00 -10.80
N ALA A 679 34.94 1.76 -10.92
CA ALA A 679 35.65 0.72 -10.16
C ALA A 679 35.59 0.97 -8.65
N ALA A 680 35.73 2.22 -8.19
CA ALA A 680 35.58 2.58 -6.77
C ALA A 680 34.14 2.36 -6.26
N LEU A 681 33.11 2.63 -7.08
CA LEU A 681 31.71 2.33 -6.75
C LEU A 681 31.48 0.81 -6.60
N VAL A 682 31.98 -0.01 -7.52
CA VAL A 682 31.92 -1.48 -7.39
C VAL A 682 32.71 -1.96 -6.16
N GLY A 683 33.87 -1.39 -5.89
CA GLY A 683 34.66 -1.67 -4.68
C GLY A 683 33.94 -1.30 -3.38
N LEU A 684 33.22 -0.17 -3.35
CA LEU A 684 32.40 0.25 -2.21
C LEU A 684 31.17 -0.66 -2.01
N LEU A 685 30.53 -1.13 -3.09
CA LEU A 685 29.46 -2.13 -3.01
C LEU A 685 29.97 -3.48 -2.50
N ALA A 686 31.15 -3.92 -2.97
CA ALA A 686 31.81 -5.12 -2.46
C ALA A 686 32.22 -5.00 -0.98
N LEU A 687 32.73 -3.84 -0.56
CA LEU A 687 33.01 -3.54 0.85
C LEU A 687 31.73 -3.43 1.69
N GLY A 688 30.63 -2.93 1.12
CA GLY A 688 29.29 -2.97 1.73
C GLY A 688 28.83 -4.40 1.98
N GLY A 689 28.95 -5.27 0.98
CA GLY A 689 28.69 -6.70 1.11
C GLY A 689 29.59 -7.37 2.17
N LEU A 690 30.90 -7.11 2.14
CA LEU A 690 31.85 -7.66 3.11
C LEU A 690 31.62 -7.17 4.55
N THR A 691 31.22 -5.91 4.74
CA THR A 691 30.89 -5.36 6.06
C THR A 691 29.55 -5.85 6.58
N LEU A 692 28.56 -6.11 5.71
CA LEU A 692 27.33 -6.83 6.06
C LEU A 692 27.62 -8.28 6.46
N LEU A 693 28.41 -9.02 5.67
CA LEU A 693 28.87 -10.39 5.99
C LEU A 693 29.63 -10.43 7.31
N TRP A 694 30.51 -9.45 7.57
CA TRP A 694 31.26 -9.34 8.83
C TRP A 694 30.38 -8.94 10.02
N ARG A 695 29.39 -8.05 9.83
CA ARG A 695 28.41 -7.67 10.85
C ARG A 695 27.54 -8.86 11.24
N GLU A 696 27.12 -9.66 10.27
CA GLU A 696 26.33 -10.87 10.52
C GLU A 696 27.20 -12.00 11.14
N GLY A 697 28.44 -12.17 10.68
CA GLY A 697 29.41 -13.09 11.30
C GLY A 697 29.75 -12.71 12.75
N ARG A 698 29.83 -11.40 13.07
CA ARG A 698 29.97 -10.91 14.46
C ARG A 698 28.71 -11.16 15.29
N ARG A 699 27.51 -10.95 14.74
CA ARG A 699 26.24 -11.30 15.40
C ARG A 699 26.13 -12.79 15.72
N ARG A 700 26.89 -13.64 15.03
CA ARG A 700 26.98 -15.09 15.24
C ARG A 700 28.32 -15.54 15.88
N GLY A 701 29.06 -14.63 16.52
CA GLY A 701 30.15 -14.95 17.45
C GLY A 701 31.53 -15.30 16.85
N LEU A 702 31.76 -15.15 15.55
CA LEU A 702 33.01 -15.58 14.90
C LEU A 702 34.22 -14.70 15.24
N THR A 703 35.36 -15.30 15.59
CA THR A 703 36.63 -14.61 15.90
C THR A 703 37.66 -14.71 14.78
N GLY A 704 38.39 -13.61 14.55
CA GLY A 704 38.98 -13.28 13.26
C GLY A 704 40.30 -13.96 12.84
N ARG A 705 40.59 -15.20 13.24
CA ARG A 705 41.83 -15.90 12.84
C ARG A 705 41.66 -17.17 11.99
N GLY A 706 40.48 -17.79 11.95
CA GLY A 706 40.23 -18.96 11.08
C GLY A 706 39.92 -18.61 9.60
N ALA A 707 39.37 -17.42 9.35
CA ALA A 707 38.73 -17.09 8.06
C ALA A 707 39.67 -17.07 6.84
N ALA A 708 40.96 -16.72 7.02
CA ALA A 708 41.88 -16.49 5.91
C ALA A 708 42.27 -17.78 5.15
N HIS A 709 42.30 -18.94 5.81
CA HIS A 709 42.76 -20.19 5.19
C HIS A 709 41.62 -21.01 4.55
N ALA A 710 40.40 -20.90 5.10
CA ALA A 710 39.21 -21.51 4.50
C ALA A 710 38.86 -20.90 3.13
N ALA A 711 39.07 -19.59 2.96
CA ALA A 711 38.78 -18.89 1.71
C ALA A 711 39.61 -19.43 0.51
N ALA A 712 40.92 -19.68 0.73
CA ALA A 712 41.82 -20.15 -0.34
C ALA A 712 41.49 -21.57 -0.83
N THR A 713 41.12 -22.46 0.09
CA THR A 713 40.83 -23.88 -0.23
C THR A 713 39.41 -24.09 -0.76
N GLY A 714 38.44 -23.25 -0.38
CA GLY A 714 37.07 -23.28 -0.91
C GLY A 714 37.02 -23.01 -2.43
N VAL A 715 37.72 -21.96 -2.90
CA VAL A 715 37.72 -21.54 -4.32
C VAL A 715 38.19 -22.65 -5.27
N ALA A 716 39.22 -23.41 -4.89
CA ALA A 716 39.73 -24.51 -5.72
C ALA A 716 38.73 -25.67 -5.86
N ARG A 717 38.03 -26.03 -4.78
CA ARG A 717 36.98 -27.08 -4.80
C ARG A 717 35.74 -26.64 -5.59
N LEU A 718 35.40 -25.36 -5.51
CA LEU A 718 34.35 -24.72 -6.31
C LEU A 718 34.61 -24.81 -7.82
N ALA A 719 35.84 -24.52 -8.25
CA ALA A 719 36.21 -24.62 -9.66
C ALA A 719 36.04 -26.05 -10.21
N ALA A 720 36.48 -27.06 -9.44
CA ALA A 720 36.32 -28.47 -9.81
C ALA A 720 34.84 -28.90 -9.86
N TRP A 721 34.02 -28.46 -8.91
CA TRP A 721 32.58 -28.74 -8.89
C TRP A 721 31.84 -28.10 -10.06
N ALA A 722 32.15 -26.84 -10.38
CA ALA A 722 31.57 -26.13 -11.53
C ALA A 722 31.87 -26.84 -12.86
N VAL A 723 33.11 -27.33 -13.07
CA VAL A 723 33.47 -28.13 -14.25
C VAL A 723 32.64 -29.43 -14.31
N ALA A 724 32.47 -30.13 -13.19
CA ALA A 724 31.66 -31.36 -13.14
C ALA A 724 30.16 -31.11 -13.44
N VAL A 725 29.61 -29.97 -12.99
CA VAL A 725 28.24 -29.55 -13.31
C VAL A 725 28.11 -29.20 -14.80
N CYS A 726 29.04 -28.44 -15.38
CA CYS A 726 29.04 -28.13 -16.81
C CYS A 726 29.12 -29.38 -17.70
N VAL A 727 29.96 -30.36 -17.33
CA VAL A 727 30.05 -31.66 -18.05
C VAL A 727 28.72 -32.43 -17.94
N ARG A 728 28.10 -32.51 -16.75
CA ARG A 728 26.78 -33.15 -16.59
C ARG A 728 25.67 -32.43 -17.35
N ALA A 729 25.69 -31.09 -17.40
CA ALA A 729 24.72 -30.29 -18.15
C ALA A 729 24.86 -30.50 -19.67
N ALA A 730 26.09 -30.53 -20.20
CA ALA A 730 26.36 -30.84 -21.60
C ALA A 730 25.86 -32.25 -21.97
N ASP A 731 26.12 -33.25 -21.12
CA ASP A 731 25.66 -34.62 -21.35
C ASP A 731 24.13 -34.75 -21.30
N LEU A 732 23.46 -33.98 -20.42
CA LEU A 732 22.00 -33.89 -20.35
C LEU A 732 21.41 -33.21 -21.60
N LEU A 733 22.05 -32.16 -22.12
CA LEU A 733 21.66 -31.51 -23.38
C LEU A 733 21.87 -32.42 -24.60
N VAL A 734 22.94 -33.22 -24.65
CA VAL A 734 23.15 -34.23 -25.70
C VAL A 734 22.04 -35.30 -25.64
N ARG A 735 21.70 -35.79 -24.45
CA ARG A 735 20.57 -36.74 -24.24
C ARG A 735 19.23 -36.12 -24.67
N ALA A 736 18.98 -34.85 -24.34
CA ALA A 736 17.79 -34.11 -24.75
C ALA A 736 17.71 -33.94 -26.27
N GLY A 737 18.80 -33.54 -26.94
CA GLY A 737 18.87 -33.45 -28.40
C GLY A 737 18.63 -34.80 -29.08
N GLN A 738 19.15 -35.90 -28.52
CA GLN A 738 18.86 -37.26 -29.00
C GLN A 738 17.41 -37.71 -28.74
N ALA A 739 16.73 -37.19 -27.73
CA ALA A 739 15.31 -37.44 -27.47
C ALA A 739 14.43 -36.64 -28.44
N ILE A 740 14.69 -35.34 -28.60
CA ILE A 740 14.01 -34.44 -29.54
C ILE A 740 14.14 -34.96 -30.98
N ARG A 741 15.34 -35.38 -31.40
CA ARG A 741 15.56 -35.94 -32.74
C ARG A 741 14.78 -37.25 -32.98
N ARG A 742 14.58 -38.09 -31.95
CA ARG A 742 13.69 -39.27 -32.02
C ARG A 742 12.21 -38.86 -32.08
N GLY A 743 11.79 -37.87 -31.29
CA GLY A 743 10.44 -37.31 -31.34
C GLY A 743 10.08 -36.73 -32.71
N LEU A 744 10.99 -35.96 -33.33
CA LEU A 744 10.80 -35.39 -34.66
C LEU A 744 10.68 -36.46 -35.76
N VAL A 745 11.43 -37.57 -35.68
CA VAL A 745 11.29 -38.69 -36.62
C VAL A 745 9.90 -39.35 -36.50
N HIS A 746 9.36 -39.48 -35.29
CA HIS A 746 7.98 -39.98 -35.10
C HIS A 746 6.92 -38.97 -35.54
N LEU A 747 7.12 -37.67 -35.30
CA LEU A 747 6.22 -36.60 -35.76
C LEU A 747 6.20 -36.47 -37.30
N ALA A 748 7.33 -36.68 -37.97
CA ALA A 748 7.41 -36.70 -39.43
C ALA A 748 6.68 -37.91 -40.08
N ALA A 749 6.46 -38.99 -39.31
CA ALA A 749 5.73 -40.17 -39.79
C ALA A 749 4.20 -40.06 -39.64
N LEU A 750 3.71 -39.24 -38.70
CA LEU A 750 2.29 -39.12 -38.37
C LEU A 750 1.37 -38.72 -39.56
N PRO A 751 1.75 -37.82 -40.48
CA PRO A 751 0.91 -37.48 -41.65
C PRO A 751 0.57 -38.67 -42.53
N ARG A 752 1.46 -39.67 -42.65
CA ARG A 752 1.21 -40.88 -43.47
C ARG A 752 0.35 -41.93 -42.77
N GLN A 753 0.35 -42.00 -41.44
CA GLN A 753 -0.44 -43.00 -40.71
C GLN A 753 -1.89 -42.54 -40.44
N LEU A 754 -2.12 -41.23 -40.23
CA LEU A 754 -3.48 -40.71 -40.06
C LEU A 754 -4.32 -40.78 -41.34
N ALA A 755 -3.68 -40.65 -42.51
CA ALA A 755 -4.35 -40.65 -43.82
C ALA A 755 -4.98 -41.99 -44.25
N ILE A 756 -4.71 -43.11 -43.55
CA ILE A 756 -5.13 -44.47 -43.98
C ILE A 756 -6.25 -45.04 -43.10
N HIS A 757 -6.35 -44.62 -41.82
CA HIS A 757 -7.33 -45.19 -40.87
C HIS A 757 -8.14 -44.17 -40.05
N GLY A 758 -7.93 -42.86 -40.26
CA GLY A 758 -8.60 -41.81 -39.49
C GLY A 758 -10.01 -41.46 -39.97
N LEU A 759 -11.02 -42.31 -39.70
CA LEU A 759 -12.44 -41.87 -39.71
C LEU A 759 -13.47 -42.78 -38.99
N SER A 760 -13.18 -44.08 -38.78
CA SER A 760 -14.18 -45.03 -38.23
C SER A 760 -14.15 -45.25 -36.70
N ALA A 761 -13.23 -44.59 -35.97
CA ALA A 761 -12.93 -44.91 -34.56
C ALA A 761 -13.40 -43.87 -33.51
N LEU A 762 -14.08 -42.79 -33.90
CA LEU A 762 -14.44 -41.67 -33.01
C LEU A 762 -15.87 -41.68 -32.43
N SER A 763 -16.57 -42.83 -32.49
CA SER A 763 -17.92 -43.01 -31.92
C SER A 763 -17.98 -43.90 -30.67
N GLY A 764 -16.84 -44.38 -30.14
CA GLY A 764 -16.80 -45.49 -29.17
C GLY A 764 -16.11 -45.27 -27.81
N LEU A 765 -15.66 -44.06 -27.46
CA LEU A 765 -14.82 -43.83 -26.26
C LEU A 765 -15.57 -43.24 -25.06
N HIS A 766 -16.18 -44.12 -24.27
CA HIS A 766 -16.84 -43.79 -23.00
C HIS A 766 -15.82 -43.25 -21.96
N PRO A 767 -16.04 -42.07 -21.32
CA PRO A 767 -15.02 -41.36 -20.53
C PRO A 767 -14.36 -42.15 -19.38
N ARG A 768 -15.04 -43.18 -18.83
CA ARG A 768 -14.47 -44.05 -17.79
C ARG A 768 -13.25 -44.86 -18.26
N ARG A 769 -13.09 -45.11 -19.57
CA ARG A 769 -11.90 -45.78 -20.12
C ARG A 769 -10.68 -44.86 -20.16
N PHE A 770 -10.87 -43.58 -20.51
CA PHE A 770 -9.81 -42.56 -20.51
C PHE A 770 -9.21 -42.35 -19.11
N VAL A 771 -10.06 -42.22 -18.08
CA VAL A 771 -9.62 -42.08 -16.68
C VAL A 771 -8.86 -43.32 -16.18
N ARG A 772 -9.22 -44.53 -16.63
CA ARG A 772 -8.46 -45.77 -16.32
C ARG A 772 -7.08 -45.78 -16.98
N TRP A 773 -6.99 -45.37 -18.25
CA TRP A 773 -5.71 -45.25 -18.95
C TRP A 773 -4.79 -44.22 -18.29
N LEU A 774 -5.31 -43.03 -17.97
CA LEU A 774 -4.56 -41.97 -17.31
C LEU A 774 -4.04 -42.38 -15.92
N ARG A 775 -4.84 -43.12 -15.13
CA ARG A 775 -4.40 -43.70 -13.85
C ARG A 775 -3.31 -44.77 -14.01
N ALA A 776 -3.41 -45.65 -15.01
CA ALA A 776 -2.38 -46.65 -15.28
C ALA A 776 -1.06 -46.00 -15.72
N TRP A 777 -1.13 -44.96 -16.54
CA TRP A 777 0.03 -44.16 -16.97
C TRP A 777 0.72 -43.47 -15.78
N LEU A 778 -0.04 -42.79 -14.92
CA LEU A 778 0.48 -42.16 -13.69
C LEU A 778 1.11 -43.19 -12.72
N ALA A 779 0.50 -44.38 -12.56
CA ALA A 779 1.08 -45.44 -11.75
C ALA A 779 2.43 -45.94 -12.32
N SER A 780 2.54 -46.07 -13.65
CA SER A 780 3.77 -46.51 -14.33
C SER A 780 4.94 -45.51 -14.26
N LEU A 781 4.65 -44.24 -13.93
CA LEU A 781 5.66 -43.21 -13.65
C LEU A 781 6.19 -43.26 -12.21
N LEU A 782 5.41 -43.77 -11.27
CA LEU A 782 5.81 -43.92 -9.86
C LEU A 782 6.50 -45.26 -9.59
N SER A 783 6.16 -46.33 -10.32
CA SER A 783 6.75 -47.67 -10.16
C SER A 783 8.13 -47.84 -10.83
N ARG A 784 9.01 -46.83 -10.73
CA ARG A 784 10.40 -46.86 -11.22
C ARG A 784 11.40 -46.25 -10.24
N GLY A 785 11.12 -46.39 -8.94
CA GLY A 785 11.95 -45.89 -7.84
C GLY A 785 12.45 -46.95 -6.85
N GLU A 786 12.00 -48.21 -6.95
CA GLU A 786 12.30 -49.26 -5.95
C GLU A 786 12.37 -50.66 -6.60
N SER A 787 13.59 -51.17 -6.77
CA SER A 787 13.86 -52.58 -7.09
C SER A 787 15.35 -52.87 -6.82
N GLY A 788 15.68 -53.30 -5.60
CA GLY A 788 17.08 -53.40 -5.17
C GLY A 788 17.27 -53.89 -3.73
N ALA A 789 16.62 -55.00 -3.36
CA ALA A 789 16.82 -55.65 -2.07
C ALA A 789 16.92 -57.16 -2.26
N GLU A 790 17.95 -57.78 -1.68
CA GLU A 790 17.85 -58.86 -0.67
C GLU A 790 19.18 -59.62 -0.51
N THR A 791 19.67 -59.70 0.73
CA THR A 791 20.19 -60.92 1.39
C THR A 791 20.53 -60.62 2.85
N GLY A 792 20.06 -61.46 3.79
CA GLY A 792 20.47 -61.50 5.21
C GLY A 792 20.75 -62.95 5.61
N PRO A 793 20.52 -63.41 6.87
CA PRO A 793 20.39 -62.71 8.16
C PRO A 793 21.57 -63.17 9.09
N ALA A 794 21.58 -63.25 10.44
CA ALA A 794 20.66 -62.94 11.56
C ALA A 794 21.49 -62.68 12.85
N GLY A 795 20.88 -62.11 13.89
CA GLY A 795 21.43 -62.03 15.26
C GLY A 795 20.60 -61.08 16.14
N ASN A 796 20.38 -61.38 17.42
CA ASN A 796 19.38 -60.68 18.26
C ASN A 796 19.96 -60.00 19.52
N ASP A 797 19.15 -59.09 20.09
CA ASP A 797 19.19 -58.55 21.46
C ASP A 797 20.34 -57.62 21.92
N SER A 798 20.09 -56.31 21.77
CA SER A 798 19.61 -55.45 22.89
C SER A 798 20.41 -54.18 23.28
N ARG A 799 19.64 -53.08 23.47
CA ARG A 799 19.87 -51.86 24.29
C ARG A 799 21.05 -50.92 23.98
N GLY A 800 20.73 -49.71 23.52
CA GLY A 800 21.59 -48.51 23.54
C GLY A 800 20.84 -47.28 23.00
N ALA A 801 20.76 -46.17 23.75
CA ALA A 801 19.81 -45.07 23.49
C ALA A 801 20.19 -44.08 22.36
N SER A 802 19.17 -43.50 21.72
CA SER A 802 19.19 -42.26 20.91
C SER A 802 19.15 -41.01 21.82
N ALA A 803 19.11 -39.74 21.38
CA ALA A 803 18.88 -39.02 20.11
C ALA A 803 19.78 -37.75 20.11
N SER A 804 20.21 -37.07 19.03
CA SER A 804 19.53 -36.48 17.85
C SER A 804 18.45 -35.42 18.17
N GLY A 805 18.48 -34.29 17.44
CA GLY A 805 17.68 -33.09 17.76
C GLY A 805 17.66 -32.04 16.65
N SER A 806 16.92 -32.33 15.57
CA SER A 806 16.53 -31.37 14.51
C SER A 806 15.41 -31.94 13.62
N GLU A 807 15.37 -33.27 13.42
CA GLU A 807 14.27 -33.96 12.73
C GLU A 807 12.97 -34.00 13.58
N GLY A 808 13.08 -33.77 14.89
CA GLY A 808 11.99 -33.86 15.87
C GLY A 808 10.81 -32.94 15.56
N ASP A 809 11.03 -31.64 15.40
CA ASP A 809 9.97 -30.62 15.33
C ASP A 809 9.04 -30.77 14.11
N ALA A 810 9.61 -31.14 12.96
CA ALA A 810 8.85 -31.40 11.74
C ALA A 810 8.06 -32.72 11.87
N ALA A 811 8.69 -33.77 12.42
CA ALA A 811 8.07 -35.06 12.65
C ALA A 811 6.97 -34.99 13.73
N SER A 812 7.15 -34.20 14.80
CA SER A 812 6.20 -34.03 15.88
C SER A 812 4.97 -33.25 15.39
N THR A 813 5.16 -32.19 14.62
CA THR A 813 4.06 -31.44 13.96
C THR A 813 3.27 -32.34 13.01
N ALA A 814 3.94 -33.17 12.20
CA ALA A 814 3.26 -34.13 11.32
C ALA A 814 2.49 -35.20 12.12
N THR A 815 3.12 -35.79 13.15
CA THR A 815 2.49 -36.78 14.03
C THR A 815 1.28 -36.21 14.78
N LEU A 816 1.32 -34.93 15.16
CA LEU A 816 0.19 -34.27 15.82
C LEU A 816 -1.00 -34.08 14.88
N ARG A 817 -0.74 -33.73 13.61
CA ARG A 817 -1.76 -33.73 12.54
C ARG A 817 -2.34 -35.13 12.31
N ASP A 818 -1.55 -36.18 12.47
CA ASP A 818 -2.02 -37.57 12.34
C ASP A 818 -2.92 -37.98 13.52
N LEU A 819 -2.50 -37.70 14.76
CA LEU A 819 -3.30 -37.91 15.96
C LEU A 819 -4.62 -37.12 15.93
N TRP A 820 -4.61 -35.90 15.39
CA TRP A 820 -5.83 -35.13 15.17
C TRP A 820 -6.73 -35.79 14.11
N ARG A 821 -6.19 -36.23 12.97
CA ARG A 821 -6.96 -36.96 11.95
C ARG A 821 -7.56 -38.26 12.50
N GLU A 822 -6.83 -38.97 13.35
CA GLU A 822 -7.27 -40.17 14.06
C GLU A 822 -8.44 -39.89 15.01
N PHE A 823 -8.35 -38.82 15.80
CA PHE A 823 -9.44 -38.36 16.68
C PHE A 823 -10.70 -37.94 15.90
N VAL A 824 -10.55 -37.15 14.83
CA VAL A 824 -11.68 -36.75 13.96
C VAL A 824 -12.36 -37.98 13.34
N ALA A 825 -11.59 -39.03 13.00
CA ALA A 825 -12.12 -40.29 12.49
C ALA A 825 -12.84 -41.13 13.56
N LEU A 826 -12.35 -41.13 14.81
CA LEU A 826 -13.00 -41.80 15.95
C LEU A 826 -14.31 -41.13 16.37
N VAL A 827 -14.37 -39.78 16.33
CA VAL A 827 -15.55 -38.99 16.69
C VAL A 827 -16.59 -38.94 15.57
N ALA A 828 -16.15 -39.02 14.31
CA ALA A 828 -16.98 -39.00 13.09
C ALA A 828 -18.05 -37.88 13.05
N PRO A 829 -17.69 -36.59 13.25
CA PRO A 829 -18.68 -35.51 13.32
C PRO A 829 -19.34 -35.22 11.96
N PRO A 830 -20.66 -34.93 11.92
CA PRO A 830 -21.35 -34.60 10.69
C PRO A 830 -20.79 -33.30 10.09
N ARG A 831 -20.44 -33.36 8.79
CA ARG A 831 -19.75 -32.29 8.04
C ARG A 831 -18.36 -31.93 8.60
N ALA A 832 -17.59 -32.90 9.09
CA ALA A 832 -16.23 -32.74 9.63
C ALA A 832 -15.27 -31.79 8.85
N ARG A 833 -15.41 -31.68 7.51
CA ARG A 833 -14.57 -30.81 6.66
C ARG A 833 -14.93 -29.32 6.69
N THR A 834 -16.02 -28.94 7.35
CA THR A 834 -16.49 -27.54 7.48
C THR A 834 -16.70 -27.15 8.94
N ARG A 835 -16.02 -27.83 9.88
CA ARG A 835 -16.06 -27.53 11.32
C ARG A 835 -14.69 -27.15 11.84
N THR A 836 -14.62 -26.23 12.80
CA THR A 836 -13.36 -25.91 13.49
C THR A 836 -12.96 -27.02 14.48
N PRO A 837 -11.68 -27.09 14.92
CA PRO A 837 -11.26 -28.04 15.95
C PRO A 837 -12.08 -27.95 17.25
N GLY A 838 -12.52 -26.74 17.63
CA GLY A 838 -13.35 -26.52 18.82
C GLY A 838 -14.76 -27.08 18.70
N GLU A 839 -15.39 -27.02 17.52
CA GLU A 839 -16.71 -27.61 17.28
C GLU A 839 -16.66 -29.15 17.24
N ILE A 840 -15.55 -29.71 16.79
CA ILE A 840 -15.32 -31.17 16.81
C ILE A 840 -15.08 -31.63 18.25
N ALA A 841 -14.30 -30.87 19.02
CA ALA A 841 -14.07 -31.09 20.44
C ALA A 841 -15.37 -31.02 21.26
N ARG A 842 -16.18 -29.97 21.06
CA ARG A 842 -17.49 -29.80 21.73
C ARG A 842 -18.41 -30.98 21.41
N TYR A 843 -18.62 -31.27 20.11
CA TYR A 843 -19.42 -32.42 19.68
C TYR A 843 -18.94 -33.78 20.24
N ALA A 844 -17.63 -33.96 20.44
CA ALA A 844 -17.10 -35.17 21.08
C ALA A 844 -17.52 -35.26 22.56
N VAL A 845 -17.40 -34.16 23.31
CA VAL A 845 -17.83 -34.07 24.72
C VAL A 845 -19.35 -34.22 24.86
N ASP A 846 -20.13 -33.61 23.97
CA ASP A 846 -21.60 -33.70 23.94
C ASP A 846 -22.08 -35.15 23.72
N ARG A 847 -21.23 -36.02 23.17
CA ARG A 847 -21.47 -37.48 23.03
C ARG A 847 -20.90 -38.32 24.19
N GLY A 848 -20.55 -37.70 25.32
CA GLY A 848 -20.12 -38.38 26.54
C GLY A 848 -18.64 -38.78 26.58
N LEU A 849 -17.81 -38.27 25.67
CA LEU A 849 -16.37 -38.55 25.66
C LEU A 849 -15.61 -37.63 26.63
N PRO A 850 -14.48 -38.07 27.22
CA PRO A 850 -13.86 -37.39 28.35
C PRO A 850 -13.27 -36.02 27.97
N ALA A 851 -13.81 -34.96 28.57
CA ALA A 851 -13.54 -33.58 28.18
C ALA A 851 -12.10 -33.09 28.41
N GLU A 852 -11.40 -33.57 29.44
CA GLU A 852 -10.00 -33.21 29.71
C GLU A 852 -9.07 -33.70 28.58
N PRO A 853 -9.01 -35.02 28.24
CA PRO A 853 -8.34 -35.51 27.04
C PRO A 853 -8.66 -34.72 25.77
N ILE A 854 -9.94 -34.44 25.52
CA ILE A 854 -10.39 -33.77 24.30
C ILE A 854 -9.84 -32.34 24.20
N ARG A 855 -9.88 -31.57 25.29
CA ARG A 855 -9.25 -30.23 25.33
C ARG A 855 -7.75 -30.32 25.08
N ALA A 856 -7.04 -31.15 25.85
CA ALA A 856 -5.59 -31.30 25.74
C ALA A 856 -5.10 -31.65 24.32
N LEU A 857 -5.85 -32.48 23.58
CA LEU A 857 -5.56 -32.78 22.17
C LEU A 857 -5.91 -31.62 21.23
N THR A 858 -7.05 -30.97 21.44
CA THR A 858 -7.55 -29.88 20.58
C THR A 858 -6.66 -28.64 20.68
N ASP A 859 -6.22 -28.32 21.89
CA ASP A 859 -5.41 -27.13 22.15
C ASP A 859 -3.96 -27.36 21.68
N ALA A 860 -3.39 -28.55 21.90
CA ALA A 860 -2.11 -28.92 21.29
C ALA A 860 -2.16 -28.84 19.74
N TYR A 861 -3.24 -29.34 19.11
CA TYR A 861 -3.41 -29.25 17.66
C TYR A 861 -3.53 -27.80 17.17
N ARG A 862 -4.30 -26.96 17.88
CA ARG A 862 -4.44 -25.52 17.58
C ARG A 862 -3.12 -24.79 17.70
N ASP A 863 -2.34 -25.03 18.74
CA ASP A 863 -1.06 -24.36 18.97
C ASP A 863 -0.04 -24.69 17.86
N ALA A 864 -0.06 -25.92 17.34
CA ALA A 864 0.82 -26.34 16.25
C ALA A 864 0.36 -25.87 14.85
N GLU A 865 -0.95 -25.68 14.64
CA GLU A 865 -1.51 -25.26 13.35
C GLU A 865 -1.67 -23.73 13.23
N TYR A 866 -1.77 -23.01 14.35
CA TYR A 866 -2.06 -21.57 14.40
C TYR A 866 -1.11 -20.73 15.29
N GLY A 867 -0.23 -21.36 16.09
CA GLY A 867 0.70 -20.68 17.00
C GLY A 867 2.05 -20.29 16.38
N ARG A 868 2.91 -19.65 17.17
CA ARG A 868 4.29 -19.26 16.81
C ARG A 868 5.38 -19.96 17.65
N LEU A 869 5.07 -21.12 18.24
CA LEU A 869 5.99 -21.88 19.09
C LEU A 869 6.17 -23.28 18.52
N ALA A 870 7.41 -23.78 18.53
CA ALA A 870 7.70 -25.16 18.15
C ALA A 870 6.98 -26.15 19.10
N PRO A 871 6.66 -27.38 18.66
CA PRO A 871 6.09 -28.41 19.52
C PRO A 871 7.19 -29.01 20.41
N ASP A 872 6.94 -28.99 21.71
CA ASP A 872 7.70 -29.72 22.71
C ASP A 872 7.22 -31.19 22.76
N ASP A 873 8.14 -32.15 22.88
CA ASP A 873 7.85 -33.61 22.88
C ASP A 873 6.81 -33.99 23.94
N ASP A 874 6.85 -33.28 25.06
CA ASP A 874 5.95 -33.40 26.21
C ASP A 874 4.47 -33.13 25.81
N ARG A 875 4.23 -32.28 24.81
CA ARG A 875 2.89 -32.03 24.22
C ARG A 875 2.45 -33.18 23.32
N LEU A 876 3.37 -33.77 22.55
CA LEU A 876 3.07 -34.92 21.69
C LEU A 876 2.74 -36.16 22.55
N ALA A 877 3.40 -36.33 23.69
CA ALA A 877 3.05 -37.35 24.68
C ALA A 877 1.62 -37.17 25.22
N ARG A 878 1.25 -35.94 25.64
CA ARG A 878 -0.13 -35.62 26.07
C ARG A 878 -1.17 -35.86 24.99
N ALA A 879 -0.89 -35.50 23.74
CA ALA A 879 -1.80 -35.72 22.61
C ALA A 879 -2.01 -37.23 22.32
N ARG A 880 -0.95 -38.04 22.36
CA ARG A 880 -1.05 -39.51 22.23
C ARG A 880 -1.91 -40.13 23.34
N ASP A 881 -1.70 -39.71 24.59
CA ASP A 881 -2.50 -40.19 25.73
C ASP A 881 -3.97 -39.78 25.64
N ALA A 882 -4.26 -38.59 25.15
CA ALA A 882 -5.63 -38.12 24.94
C ALA A 882 -6.40 -38.98 23.90
N VAL A 883 -5.80 -39.25 22.74
CA VAL A 883 -6.39 -40.15 21.72
C VAL A 883 -6.59 -41.56 22.28
N ARG A 884 -5.63 -42.06 23.07
CA ARG A 884 -5.73 -43.34 23.77
C ARG A 884 -6.92 -43.40 24.72
N ARG A 885 -7.08 -42.41 25.61
CA ARG A 885 -8.21 -42.35 26.56
C ARG A 885 -9.56 -42.25 25.86
N VAL A 886 -9.69 -41.45 24.79
CA VAL A 886 -10.92 -41.38 23.98
C VAL A 886 -11.26 -42.73 23.34
N ARG A 887 -10.26 -43.43 22.79
CA ARG A 887 -10.42 -44.80 22.24
C ARG A 887 -10.82 -45.82 23.31
N GLU A 888 -10.30 -45.69 24.52
CA GLU A 888 -10.65 -46.57 25.64
C GLU A 888 -12.10 -46.35 26.11
N THR A 889 -12.58 -45.10 26.19
CA THR A 889 -14.00 -44.80 26.44
C THR A 889 -14.91 -45.39 25.36
N LEU A 890 -14.58 -45.19 24.07
CA LEU A 890 -15.36 -45.73 22.96
C LEU A 890 -15.46 -47.27 23.00
N ARG A 891 -14.35 -47.96 23.29
CA ARG A 891 -14.32 -49.43 23.42
C ARG A 891 -14.97 -49.96 24.70
N GLY A 892 -15.06 -49.14 25.74
CA GLY A 892 -15.81 -49.46 26.96
C GLY A 892 -17.32 -49.52 26.71
N GLY A 893 -17.85 -48.56 25.94
CA GLY A 893 -19.26 -48.51 25.56
C GLY A 893 -19.74 -49.61 24.59
N GLU A 894 -18.83 -50.39 24.01
CA GLU A 894 -19.16 -51.57 23.18
C GLU A 894 -19.26 -52.87 24.02
N ARG A 895 -19.18 -52.80 25.35
CA ARG A 895 -19.23 -53.96 26.27
C ARG A 895 -20.20 -53.82 27.45
N SER A 896 -21.11 -52.85 27.41
CA SER A 896 -22.17 -52.61 28.41
C SER A 896 -23.55 -52.78 27.79
#